data_AF-A0A939UZH5-F1
#
_entry.id   AF-A0A939UZH5-F1
#
_cell.length_a   1.000
_cell.length_b   1.000
_cell.length_c   1.000
_cell.angle_alpha   90.00
_cell.angle_beta   90.00
_cell.angle_gamma   90.00
#
_symmetry.space_group_name_H-M   'P 1'
#
loop_
_entity.id
_entity.type
_entity.pdbx_description
1 polymer ?
#
loop_
_entity_poly.entity_id
_entity_poly.type
_entity_poly.pdbx_seq_one_letter_code
_entity_poly.pdbx_strand_id
1 'polypeptide(L)'
;MNKRFYLLGVMSFLATMMFAQGWVAPKITSADYADVKMSSEAPGDTTIYYLYNIDGDGFLTNGRADNHTGQTWNTHAVISSTGHKIFINKYEVKDTEGNVTVAWDGKSVYINNWHDSKWQKVFAVHERNMFVDYADQADNYPAWEMIKETGNIYKFRVSESNTAAFTAEMTELKDVAFMGFDIYDEDYVQDNRKALTPMIDVLSEEAIANACITWAFIPEATYDAYQAAVANYNAAVKLGDYIASVKEKYPEVSVTAAETVYNNTASTAEQLDAANTQLQEDVYNYRIATELVGASNADPKDATSFMTNADFEAGNADGWTIDIASTSSKGYQGDSYQNGEVAISNFIQAWRPTYNVDSNKLGDGKMYTTVKNMPAGKYKIACDAIAVFQKAGAPAVTGVYMYVKSGDKENRRDVATEDQKPQHYEITFALNEQTDIELGFVTESTTASWIAADNFKLTYYGEVTDPNQPVLEGLVEQYEGEYPDLDDVFANAEVKEAFADEISKSKATAEGFEEQITALKAAYNALVASVKDYEKLATAIADVTDYQEALTGSFPKLAQDLGDDLMEMENKYEDGTADTDYCETIGSTIYNKVAQYIAENEKQGDEVTALIFNPDFNKGNSGWTWNPKNSADVKAMNTNNPVVTAYHTTYDCSQTITGLKPGIYKLTVQGYYRTASESTAYEEYVAGNIGDICAEAYVNNISAPLMNAFDDYYDQELSSGSYQFEEGKWAPASSADIAKAFGDKKDLYLNTIYGYVVDDGKLTFGVREPSAPRDACYSTFDNFRLYYAGVDPEAVAVVTNKLQESADEIEGAVMSKEARDNMANALAAVKSASEDKLMSSISAFFQSIEDAKASVKLHEDLETTIELLNNAILENEGTASKERLDEAKNLMNQLQTVQVTGCETDAECKALATAAGRAVTAFRLPEGEASEENPIDYSCLMNNPDLTEDTGNSDKNVPGWDRGSCNGYKQNTFSSYGAASHLYQTVVGLPAGKYVIEAQGAYRAGDAAGDASRYEADPEGDKRAWVFGTTSDTTVIGYLHRNSEYALTESLHSEARQVTINGQSLYVPYSTGSYVAWFNAGYYKTSIEINVPEDGKLTLGIDKPEYISADYMNINYVHLIYYGPTIDNSISEIKVNSAVKGIFNLAGQKIAAPQKGLNIVNGKKYFVK
;
A
#
# COMPACT_ATOMS: atom_id res chain seq x y z
N MET A 1 -33.61 18.18 61.92
CA MET A 1 -33.34 19.02 60.74
C MET A 1 -32.45 18.20 59.82
N ASN A 2 -32.93 17.90 58.61
CA ASN A 2 -32.28 17.37 57.39
C ASN A 2 -31.23 16.25 57.57
N LYS A 3 -31.44 15.01 57.10
CA LYS A 3 -31.63 14.63 55.69
C LYS A 3 -32.48 13.34 55.55
N ARG A 4 -33.67 13.48 54.98
CA ARG A 4 -34.33 12.46 54.12
C ARG A 4 -34.00 12.90 52.70
N PHE A 5 -33.36 12.07 51.87
CA PHE A 5 -33.28 12.12 50.39
C PHE A 5 -32.04 11.31 49.98
N TYR A 6 -32.20 10.00 49.79
CA TYR A 6 -31.40 9.13 48.88
C TYR A 6 -31.95 7.68 48.92
N LEU A 7 -33.28 7.55 48.87
CA LEU A 7 -33.98 6.26 48.74
C LEU A 7 -35.29 6.44 47.95
N LEU A 8 -35.25 7.36 46.98
CA LEU A 8 -36.34 7.72 46.07
C LEU A 8 -35.72 7.87 44.67
N GLY A 9 -35.51 6.72 44.02
CA GLY A 9 -35.01 6.64 42.65
C GLY A 9 -35.46 5.39 41.89
N VAL A 10 -36.03 4.37 42.57
CA VAL A 10 -36.50 3.13 41.93
C VAL A 10 -37.91 2.71 42.39
N MET A 11 -38.65 3.57 43.10
CA MET A 11 -40.04 3.28 43.53
C MET A 11 -41.01 4.43 43.24
N SER A 12 -41.13 4.83 41.98
CA SER A 12 -42.31 5.56 41.51
C SER A 12 -42.55 5.31 40.04
N PHE A 13 -42.98 4.10 39.72
CA PHE A 13 -43.99 3.81 38.70
C PHE A 13 -44.62 2.43 38.99
N LEU A 14 -45.11 2.23 40.22
CA LEU A 14 -46.11 1.20 40.48
C LEU A 14 -47.47 1.76 40.07
N ALA A 15 -47.66 1.92 38.76
CA ALA A 15 -48.98 1.89 38.18
C ALA A 15 -49.45 0.44 38.29
N THR A 16 -50.47 0.20 39.09
CA THR A 16 -51.08 -1.11 39.31
C THR A 16 -51.67 -1.63 38.00
N MET A 17 -50.88 -2.37 37.21
CA MET A 17 -51.37 -3.16 36.07
C MET A 17 -51.44 -4.62 36.49
N MET A 18 -52.64 -5.18 36.49
CA MET A 18 -52.89 -6.58 36.81
C MET A 18 -52.35 -7.48 35.69
N PHE A 19 -51.13 -7.96 35.83
CA PHE A 19 -50.75 -9.25 35.25
C PHE A 19 -51.13 -10.35 36.26
N ALA A 20 -51.65 -11.48 35.76
CA ALA A 20 -52.27 -12.51 36.61
C ALA A 20 -51.25 -13.30 37.46
N GLN A 21 -49.95 -13.24 37.15
CA GLN A 21 -48.84 -13.83 37.91
C GLN A 21 -47.57 -12.96 37.78
N GLY A 22 -46.79 -12.83 38.86
CA GLY A 22 -45.53 -12.07 38.86
C GLY A 22 -44.32 -12.99 38.75
N TRP A 23 -43.41 -12.70 37.82
CA TRP A 23 -42.09 -13.31 37.77
C TRP A 23 -41.33 -12.98 39.07
N VAL A 24 -40.78 -13.99 39.73
CA VAL A 24 -40.05 -13.82 40.99
C VAL A 24 -38.57 -13.77 40.67
N ALA A 25 -37.88 -12.71 41.11
CA ALA A 25 -36.44 -12.61 41.00
C ALA A 25 -35.79 -13.86 41.64
N PRO A 26 -34.97 -14.62 40.90
CA PRO A 26 -34.30 -15.80 41.43
C PRO A 26 -33.42 -15.42 42.63
N LYS A 27 -33.39 -16.28 43.64
CA LYS A 27 -32.54 -16.10 44.82
C LYS A 27 -31.87 -17.41 45.18
N ILE A 28 -30.61 -17.32 45.57
CA ILE A 28 -29.93 -18.41 46.25
C ILE A 28 -30.44 -18.45 47.69
N THR A 29 -30.80 -19.65 48.16
CA THR A 29 -31.35 -19.87 49.51
C THR A 29 -30.52 -20.88 50.28
N SER A 30 -30.79 -21.02 51.57
CA SER A 30 -30.10 -22.01 52.40
C SER A 30 -30.31 -23.46 51.98
N ALA A 31 -31.30 -23.76 51.12
CA ALA A 31 -31.50 -25.08 50.53
C ALA A 31 -30.49 -25.40 49.42
N ASP A 32 -29.89 -24.37 48.80
CA ASP A 32 -28.93 -24.47 47.71
C ASP A 32 -27.49 -24.65 48.21
N TYR A 33 -27.25 -24.41 49.51
CA TYR A 33 -25.94 -24.48 50.14
C TYR A 33 -25.48 -25.93 50.27
N ALA A 34 -24.38 -26.26 49.60
CA ALA A 34 -23.80 -27.59 49.65
C ALA A 34 -22.72 -27.73 50.71
N ASP A 35 -22.55 -28.95 51.21
CA ASP A 35 -21.37 -29.30 52.00
C ASP A 35 -20.17 -29.48 51.05
N VAL A 36 -19.08 -28.77 51.32
CA VAL A 36 -17.90 -28.75 50.45
C VAL A 36 -17.06 -30.02 50.60
N LYS A 37 -16.66 -30.62 49.48
CA LYS A 37 -15.70 -31.73 49.44
C LYS A 37 -14.30 -31.21 49.13
N MET A 38 -13.35 -31.48 50.03
CA MET A 38 -11.94 -31.10 49.84
C MET A 38 -11.15 -32.22 49.16
N SER A 39 -10.32 -31.87 48.18
CA SER A 39 -9.39 -32.80 47.51
C SER A 39 -7.92 -32.55 47.91
N SER A 40 -7.07 -33.55 47.66
CA SER A 40 -5.59 -33.43 47.68
C SER A 40 -4.99 -33.52 46.28
N GLU A 41 -5.82 -33.59 45.23
CA GLU A 41 -5.45 -33.83 43.84
C GLU A 41 -5.77 -32.63 42.92
N ALA A 42 -5.23 -32.67 41.70
CA ALA A 42 -5.46 -31.69 40.63
C ALA A 42 -6.93 -31.77 40.10
N PRO A 43 -7.41 -30.80 39.30
CA PRO A 43 -8.84 -30.56 39.04
C PRO A 43 -9.67 -31.74 38.50
N GLY A 44 -9.03 -32.72 37.85
CA GLY A 44 -9.66 -33.77 37.04
C GLY A 44 -10.64 -34.71 37.76
N ASP A 45 -10.58 -34.80 39.09
CA ASP A 45 -11.49 -35.63 39.92
C ASP A 45 -12.16 -34.81 41.06
N THR A 46 -12.20 -33.48 40.96
CA THR A 46 -12.73 -32.58 42.01
C THR A 46 -14.17 -32.12 41.73
N THR A 47 -14.98 -31.97 42.80
CA THR A 47 -16.33 -31.39 42.68
C THR A 47 -16.22 -29.87 42.54
N ILE A 48 -16.83 -29.32 41.49
CA ILE A 48 -16.83 -27.88 41.20
C ILE A 48 -18.02 -27.19 41.88
N TYR A 49 -17.75 -26.02 42.44
CA TYR A 49 -18.70 -25.15 43.10
C TYR A 49 -18.56 -23.71 42.60
N TYR A 50 -19.46 -22.84 43.03
CA TYR A 50 -19.33 -21.40 42.99
C TYR A 50 -19.41 -20.87 44.42
N LEU A 51 -18.54 -19.92 44.77
CA LEU A 51 -18.51 -19.37 46.12
C LEU A 51 -19.45 -18.16 46.19
N TYR A 52 -20.51 -18.27 46.98
CA TYR A 52 -21.57 -17.28 47.11
C TYR A 52 -21.47 -16.57 48.47
N ASN A 53 -21.39 -15.24 48.45
CA ASN A 53 -21.47 -14.41 49.64
C ASN A 53 -22.94 -14.22 50.02
N ILE A 54 -23.32 -14.72 51.19
CA ILE A 54 -24.71 -14.75 51.64
C ILE A 54 -25.19 -13.33 51.98
N ASP A 55 -24.34 -12.58 52.68
CA ASP A 55 -24.67 -11.25 53.19
C ASP A 55 -24.68 -10.20 52.07
N GLY A 56 -23.82 -10.39 51.07
CA GLY A 56 -23.61 -9.48 49.94
C GLY A 56 -24.41 -9.80 48.68
N ASP A 57 -25.14 -10.91 48.66
CA ASP A 57 -25.97 -11.37 47.54
C ASP A 57 -25.19 -11.38 46.22
N GLY A 58 -24.14 -12.19 46.15
CA GLY A 58 -23.27 -12.26 44.98
C GLY A 58 -22.20 -13.36 45.04
N PHE A 59 -21.71 -13.78 43.88
CA PHE A 59 -20.67 -14.79 43.73
C PHE A 59 -19.28 -14.17 43.59
N LEU A 60 -18.27 -14.84 44.15
CA LEU A 60 -16.86 -14.49 43.97
C LEU A 60 -16.47 -14.53 42.47
N THR A 61 -15.93 -13.43 41.97
CA THR A 61 -15.41 -13.27 40.60
C THR A 61 -14.27 -12.25 40.56
N ASN A 62 -13.76 -11.91 39.38
CA ASN A 62 -12.85 -10.80 39.16
C ASN A 62 -13.55 -9.48 38.78
N GLY A 63 -12.92 -8.35 39.09
CA GLY A 63 -13.35 -7.01 38.66
C GLY A 63 -12.24 -5.96 38.82
N ARG A 64 -12.52 -4.71 38.44
CA ARG A 64 -11.55 -3.58 38.52
C ARG A 64 -11.70 -2.85 39.85
N ALA A 65 -10.75 -2.98 40.78
CA ALA A 65 -10.86 -2.31 42.09
C ALA A 65 -10.13 -0.95 42.19
N ASP A 66 -9.20 -0.59 41.31
CA ASP A 66 -8.45 0.67 41.40
C ASP A 66 -8.66 1.64 40.22
N ASN A 67 -8.81 2.93 40.54
CA ASN A 67 -8.70 4.03 39.57
C ASN A 67 -7.44 4.88 39.82
N HIS A 68 -6.62 4.53 40.83
CA HIS A 68 -5.53 5.40 41.30
C HIS A 68 -4.16 5.17 40.63
N THR A 69 -3.99 4.15 39.79
CA THR A 69 -2.67 3.86 39.17
C THR A 69 -2.66 3.83 37.64
N GLY A 70 -3.82 3.97 36.97
CA GLY A 70 -3.89 3.91 35.51
C GLY A 70 -3.51 2.55 34.90
N GLN A 71 -3.33 1.50 35.71
CA GLN A 71 -3.06 0.15 35.23
C GLN A 71 -4.36 -0.66 35.16
N THR A 72 -4.60 -1.30 34.02
CA THR A 72 -5.83 -2.05 33.71
C THR A 72 -5.61 -3.55 33.93
N TRP A 73 -5.89 -4.08 35.12
CA TRP A 73 -5.81 -5.52 35.36
C TRP A 73 -7.12 -6.06 35.96
N ASN A 74 -7.81 -6.94 35.23
CA ASN A 74 -9.10 -7.54 35.62
C ASN A 74 -8.90 -8.73 36.58
N THR A 75 -8.21 -8.51 37.70
CA THR A 75 -7.66 -9.59 38.56
C THR A 75 -8.02 -9.48 40.04
N HIS A 76 -8.62 -8.36 40.49
CA HIS A 76 -9.07 -8.19 41.88
C HIS A 76 -10.30 -9.05 42.17
N ALA A 77 -10.34 -9.63 43.37
CA ALA A 77 -11.49 -10.38 43.84
C ALA A 77 -12.65 -9.44 44.20
N VAL A 78 -13.82 -9.69 43.62
CA VAL A 78 -15.07 -8.96 43.86
C VAL A 78 -16.23 -9.95 43.99
N ILE A 79 -17.42 -9.48 44.39
CA ILE A 79 -18.66 -10.25 44.19
C ILE A 79 -19.58 -9.65 43.13
N SER A 80 -20.22 -10.50 42.34
CA SER A 80 -21.13 -10.12 41.25
C SER A 80 -22.30 -11.11 41.11
N SER A 81 -23.23 -10.86 40.19
CA SER A 81 -24.30 -11.81 39.83
C SER A 81 -23.77 -13.09 39.18
N THR A 82 -22.54 -13.07 38.66
CA THR A 82 -21.80 -14.20 38.07
C THR A 82 -20.56 -14.53 38.90
N GLY A 83 -20.14 -15.80 38.90
CA GLY A 83 -18.99 -16.26 39.67
C GLY A 83 -17.95 -17.03 38.86
N HIS A 84 -16.76 -17.19 39.45
CA HIS A 84 -15.78 -18.16 38.99
C HIS A 84 -16.14 -19.57 39.46
N LYS A 85 -15.79 -20.58 38.65
CA LYS A 85 -15.76 -21.98 39.11
C LYS A 85 -14.70 -22.11 40.21
N ILE A 86 -15.03 -22.84 41.28
CA ILE A 86 -14.21 -23.01 42.48
C ILE A 86 -14.09 -24.50 42.85
N PHE A 87 -12.91 -24.92 43.29
CA PHE A 87 -12.77 -26.12 44.11
C PHE A 87 -11.77 -25.89 45.25
N ILE A 88 -11.94 -26.65 46.33
CA ILE A 88 -11.16 -26.50 47.56
C ILE A 88 -10.18 -27.65 47.70
N ASN A 89 -8.90 -27.32 47.87
CA ASN A 89 -7.85 -28.29 48.19
C ASN A 89 -7.40 -28.18 49.64
N LYS A 90 -7.02 -29.30 50.24
CA LYS A 90 -6.30 -29.31 51.50
C LYS A 90 -4.96 -28.59 51.32
N TYR A 91 -4.57 -27.76 52.29
CA TYR A 91 -3.25 -27.16 52.29
C TYR A 91 -2.21 -28.22 52.66
N GLU A 92 -1.55 -28.78 51.65
CA GLU A 92 -0.40 -29.67 51.77
C GLU A 92 0.71 -29.11 50.87
N VAL A 93 1.92 -28.94 51.40
CA VAL A 93 3.10 -28.57 50.60
C VAL A 93 3.80 -29.86 50.21
N LYS A 94 4.13 -30.02 48.93
CA LYS A 94 4.87 -31.17 48.41
C LYS A 94 6.21 -30.70 47.84
N ASP A 95 7.25 -31.52 47.98
CA ASP A 95 8.52 -31.29 47.28
C ASP A 95 8.39 -31.59 45.77
N THR A 96 9.46 -31.33 45.02
CA THR A 96 9.55 -31.60 43.57
C THR A 96 9.36 -33.08 43.20
N GLU A 97 9.50 -34.00 44.16
CA GLU A 97 9.29 -35.44 43.98
C GLU A 97 7.87 -35.88 44.39
N GLY A 98 7.02 -34.95 44.82
CA GLY A 98 5.62 -35.18 45.20
C GLY A 98 5.42 -35.66 46.63
N ASN A 99 6.44 -35.67 47.49
CA ASN A 99 6.30 -36.05 48.90
C ASN A 99 5.75 -34.87 49.71
N VAL A 100 4.79 -35.14 50.59
CA VAL A 100 4.22 -34.12 51.48
C VAL A 100 5.27 -33.67 52.51
N THR A 101 5.72 -32.41 52.40
CA THR A 101 6.66 -31.74 53.31
C THR A 101 5.94 -30.91 54.38
N VAL A 102 4.72 -30.44 54.10
CA VAL A 102 3.81 -29.86 55.10
C VAL A 102 2.49 -30.63 55.04
N ALA A 103 2.18 -31.38 56.10
CA ALA A 103 0.93 -32.12 56.21
C ALA A 103 -0.23 -31.19 56.57
N TRP A 104 -1.43 -31.52 56.09
CA TRP A 104 -2.63 -30.75 56.36
C TRP A 104 -2.93 -30.67 57.87
N ASP A 105 -3.14 -29.46 58.37
CA ASP A 105 -3.42 -29.15 59.78
C ASP A 105 -4.89 -29.39 60.18
N GLY A 106 -5.71 -29.86 59.24
CA GLY A 106 -7.13 -30.12 59.44
C GLY A 106 -8.05 -28.92 59.17
N LYS A 107 -7.52 -27.75 58.80
CA LYS A 107 -8.30 -26.50 58.65
C LYS A 107 -7.85 -25.56 57.52
N SER A 108 -6.58 -25.60 57.13
CA SER A 108 -6.01 -24.76 56.08
C SER A 108 -6.28 -25.33 54.69
N VAL A 109 -6.64 -24.47 53.73
CA VAL A 109 -7.07 -24.85 52.37
C VAL A 109 -6.51 -23.91 51.31
N TYR A 110 -6.47 -24.40 50.07
CA TYR A 110 -6.37 -23.56 48.86
C TYR A 110 -7.76 -23.38 48.26
N ILE A 111 -8.12 -22.14 47.96
CA ILE A 111 -9.29 -21.80 47.15
C ILE A 111 -8.82 -21.67 45.70
N ASN A 112 -9.15 -22.65 44.86
CA ASN A 112 -8.78 -22.63 43.45
C ASN A 112 -9.94 -22.08 42.63
N ASN A 113 -9.68 -21.12 41.76
CA ASN A 113 -10.68 -20.50 40.90
C ASN A 113 -10.30 -20.60 39.41
N TRP A 114 -11.30 -20.67 38.54
CA TRP A 114 -11.11 -20.63 37.10
C TRP A 114 -11.06 -19.18 36.63
N HIS A 115 -9.88 -18.72 36.22
CA HIS A 115 -9.63 -17.37 35.71
C HIS A 115 -8.70 -17.45 34.49
N ASP A 116 -8.94 -16.63 33.47
CA ASP A 116 -8.12 -16.56 32.25
C ASP A 116 -7.83 -17.94 31.61
N SER A 117 -8.87 -18.77 31.50
CA SER A 117 -8.82 -20.13 30.92
C SER A 117 -7.88 -21.13 31.64
N LYS A 118 -7.54 -20.89 32.91
CA LYS A 118 -6.69 -21.77 33.72
C LYS A 118 -7.15 -21.78 35.19
N TRP A 119 -6.76 -22.82 35.92
CA TRP A 119 -6.97 -22.88 37.37
C TRP A 119 -5.89 -22.09 38.09
N GLN A 120 -6.31 -21.12 38.87
CA GLN A 120 -5.45 -20.26 39.68
C GLN A 120 -5.94 -20.29 41.12
N LYS A 121 -5.19 -19.64 42.03
CA LYS A 121 -5.54 -19.62 43.44
C LYS A 121 -5.98 -18.21 43.84
N VAL A 122 -6.96 -18.14 44.72
CA VAL A 122 -7.34 -16.89 45.40
C VAL A 122 -6.29 -16.61 46.47
N PHE A 123 -5.73 -15.41 46.48
CA PHE A 123 -4.65 -15.05 47.39
C PHE A 123 -4.76 -13.62 47.88
N ALA A 124 -4.19 -13.38 49.07
CA ALA A 124 -4.09 -12.07 49.69
C ALA A 124 -2.63 -11.64 49.70
N VAL A 125 -2.37 -10.36 49.38
CA VAL A 125 -1.01 -9.79 49.36
C VAL A 125 -0.74 -8.96 50.62
N HIS A 126 -1.78 -8.28 51.14
CA HIS A 126 -1.76 -7.54 52.41
C HIS A 126 -3.20 -7.40 52.94
N GLU A 127 -3.43 -6.62 53.99
CA GLU A 127 -4.69 -6.57 54.76
C GLU A 127 -5.93 -6.10 53.97
N ARG A 128 -5.73 -5.38 52.85
CA ARG A 128 -6.84 -4.78 52.08
C ARG A 128 -7.15 -5.43 50.74
N ASN A 129 -6.18 -6.06 50.08
CA ASN A 129 -6.32 -6.51 48.69
C ASN A 129 -6.24 -8.03 48.55
N MET A 130 -7.22 -8.57 47.81
CA MET A 130 -7.30 -9.97 47.43
C MET A 130 -7.47 -10.10 45.91
N PHE A 131 -6.84 -11.12 45.35
CA PHE A 131 -6.76 -11.36 43.91
C PHE A 131 -7.09 -12.81 43.57
N VAL A 132 -7.41 -13.06 42.30
CA VAL A 132 -7.92 -14.35 41.79
C VAL A 132 -7.00 -14.99 40.73
N ASP A 133 -5.81 -14.44 40.50
CA ASP A 133 -4.94 -14.74 39.36
C ASP A 133 -3.55 -15.30 39.74
N TYR A 134 -3.44 -15.99 40.89
CA TYR A 134 -2.14 -16.54 41.32
C TYR A 134 -1.57 -17.58 40.34
N ALA A 135 -0.40 -17.30 39.73
CA ALA A 135 0.21 -18.08 38.63
C ALA A 135 1.56 -18.73 38.99
N ASP A 136 1.73 -19.24 40.21
CA ASP A 136 2.94 -19.93 40.73
C ASP A 136 4.20 -19.05 40.89
N GLN A 137 4.02 -17.86 41.49
CA GLN A 137 5.13 -17.06 42.03
C GLN A 137 5.76 -17.80 43.23
N ALA A 138 7.07 -17.65 43.47
CA ALA A 138 7.91 -18.56 44.27
C ALA A 138 7.66 -18.59 45.81
N ASP A 139 6.54 -18.06 46.29
CA ASP A 139 6.26 -17.79 47.69
C ASP A 139 4.95 -18.48 48.15
N ASN A 140 4.83 -18.83 49.44
CA ASN A 140 3.73 -19.63 50.02
C ASN A 140 2.41 -18.83 50.25
N TYR A 141 1.84 -18.16 49.24
CA TYR A 141 0.79 -17.14 49.42
C TYR A 141 -0.71 -17.52 49.50
N PRO A 142 -1.27 -18.66 49.05
CA PRO A 142 -2.75 -18.80 48.99
C PRO A 142 -3.39 -19.70 50.07
N ALA A 143 -2.81 -19.79 51.28
CA ALA A 143 -3.39 -20.60 52.35
C ALA A 143 -4.49 -19.82 53.10
N TRP A 144 -5.72 -20.36 53.10
CA TRP A 144 -6.88 -19.84 53.84
C TRP A 144 -7.28 -20.81 54.94
N GLU A 145 -7.67 -20.33 56.11
CA GLU A 145 -8.35 -21.15 57.11
C GLU A 145 -9.85 -21.13 56.83
N MET A 146 -10.44 -22.31 56.65
CA MET A 146 -11.87 -22.46 56.39
C MET A 146 -12.60 -22.90 57.66
N ILE A 147 -13.55 -22.09 58.11
CA ILE A 147 -14.31 -22.31 59.33
C ILE A 147 -15.75 -22.64 58.95
N LYS A 148 -16.22 -23.84 59.30
CA LYS A 148 -17.60 -24.25 59.10
C LYS A 148 -18.45 -23.82 60.30
N GLU A 149 -19.46 -23.01 60.02
CA GLU A 149 -20.46 -22.54 60.98
C GLU A 149 -21.64 -23.53 61.06
N THR A 150 -22.73 -23.14 61.74
CA THR A 150 -23.95 -23.98 61.78
C THR A 150 -24.58 -24.09 60.39
N GLY A 151 -24.85 -25.31 59.92
CA GLY A 151 -25.34 -25.57 58.56
C GLY A 151 -24.21 -25.72 57.54
N ASN A 152 -24.47 -25.37 56.28
CA ASN A 152 -23.48 -25.34 55.19
C ASN A 152 -23.00 -23.91 54.92
N ILE A 153 -22.71 -23.17 56.00
CA ILE A 153 -22.22 -21.79 55.97
C ILE A 153 -20.76 -21.80 56.43
N TYR A 154 -19.94 -20.99 55.76
CA TYR A 154 -18.51 -20.95 55.95
C TYR A 154 -18.02 -19.51 56.15
N LYS A 155 -16.92 -19.37 56.88
CA LYS A 155 -16.10 -18.17 56.95
C LYS A 155 -14.68 -18.52 56.55
N PHE A 156 -13.98 -17.58 55.93
CA PHE A 156 -12.59 -17.72 55.55
C PHE A 156 -11.77 -16.63 56.22
N ARG A 157 -10.53 -16.95 56.58
CA ARG A 157 -9.54 -15.98 57.04
C ARG A 157 -8.16 -16.40 56.57
N VAL A 158 -7.20 -15.49 56.56
CA VAL A 158 -5.82 -15.82 56.15
C VAL A 158 -5.22 -16.86 57.10
N SER A 159 -4.65 -17.94 56.58
CA SER A 159 -4.03 -19.00 57.40
C SER A 159 -2.67 -18.55 57.95
N GLU A 160 -2.34 -18.95 59.18
CA GLU A 160 -0.99 -18.79 59.75
C GLU A 160 0.10 -19.51 58.92
N SER A 161 -0.28 -20.46 58.08
CA SER A 161 0.62 -21.14 57.14
C SER A 161 1.05 -20.26 55.96
N ASN A 162 0.39 -19.12 55.74
CA ASN A 162 0.77 -18.12 54.74
C ASN A 162 1.82 -17.15 55.29
N THR A 163 3.07 -17.60 55.40
CA THR A 163 4.15 -16.85 56.08
C THR A 163 4.55 -15.55 55.40
N ALA A 164 4.14 -15.33 54.15
CA ALA A 164 4.59 -14.22 53.32
C ALA A 164 3.58 -13.05 53.32
N ALA A 165 2.28 -13.30 53.52
CA ALA A 165 1.28 -12.26 53.74
C ALA A 165 1.11 -11.89 55.24
N PHE A 166 1.47 -12.79 56.17
CA PHE A 166 1.21 -12.62 57.61
C PHE A 166 2.15 -11.59 58.27
N THR A 167 1.84 -10.31 58.11
CA THR A 167 2.55 -9.20 58.78
C THR A 167 2.29 -9.18 60.30
N ALA A 168 3.03 -8.34 61.03
CA ALA A 168 2.81 -8.15 62.48
C ALA A 168 1.37 -7.67 62.79
N GLU A 169 0.79 -6.84 61.92
CA GLU A 169 -0.61 -6.39 62.02
C GLU A 169 -1.60 -7.54 61.75
N MET A 170 -1.32 -8.43 60.79
CA MET A 170 -2.15 -9.62 60.56
C MET A 170 -2.18 -10.56 61.78
N THR A 171 -1.09 -10.59 62.56
CA THR A 171 -0.99 -11.44 63.76
C THR A 171 -1.96 -11.01 64.87
N GLU A 172 -2.26 -9.71 65.00
CA GLU A 172 -3.18 -9.18 66.01
C GLU A 172 -4.65 -9.44 65.65
N LEU A 173 -4.97 -9.47 64.35
CA LEU A 173 -6.33 -9.62 63.82
C LEU A 173 -6.69 -11.04 63.41
N LYS A 174 -5.74 -11.99 63.41
CA LYS A 174 -5.91 -13.37 62.92
C LYS A 174 -7.09 -14.13 63.52
N ASP A 175 -7.49 -13.80 64.75
CA ASP A 175 -8.58 -14.48 65.44
C ASP A 175 -9.94 -13.78 65.33
N VAL A 176 -9.95 -12.57 64.75
CA VAL A 176 -11.10 -11.66 64.74
C VAL A 176 -11.36 -11.00 63.38
N ALA A 177 -10.64 -11.37 62.32
CA ALA A 177 -10.83 -10.86 60.97
C ALA A 177 -11.11 -11.96 59.94
N PHE A 178 -11.99 -11.66 58.98
CA PHE A 178 -12.46 -12.62 57.98
C PHE A 178 -12.51 -12.01 56.57
N MET A 179 -12.53 -12.88 55.56
CA MET A 179 -12.75 -12.54 54.17
C MET A 179 -14.20 -12.09 53.95
N GLY A 180 -14.38 -10.89 53.39
CA GLY A 180 -15.70 -10.29 53.13
C GLY A 180 -15.56 -8.97 52.38
N PHE A 181 -16.59 -8.13 52.42
CA PHE A 181 -16.50 -6.71 52.04
C PHE A 181 -17.33 -5.87 53.00
N ASP A 182 -16.89 -4.65 53.30
CA ASP A 182 -17.65 -3.74 54.16
C ASP A 182 -18.64 -2.93 53.30
N ILE A 183 -19.93 -2.99 53.64
CA ILE A 183 -20.99 -2.29 52.92
C ILE A 183 -20.98 -0.75 53.10
N TYR A 184 -20.15 -0.20 54.00
CA TYR A 184 -20.09 1.24 54.32
C TYR A 184 -18.70 1.88 54.20
N ASP A 185 -17.69 1.19 53.68
CA ASP A 185 -16.37 1.80 53.46
C ASP A 185 -16.45 2.88 52.36
N GLU A 186 -16.36 4.16 52.75
CA GLU A 186 -16.52 5.33 51.85
C GLU A 186 -15.53 5.32 50.67
N ASP A 187 -14.38 4.64 50.80
CA ASP A 187 -13.38 4.48 49.74
C ASP A 187 -13.85 3.50 48.63
N TYR A 188 -14.81 2.61 48.91
CA TYR A 188 -15.33 1.59 47.98
C TYR A 188 -16.80 1.82 47.54
N VAL A 189 -17.56 2.61 48.31
CA VAL A 189 -18.97 2.91 48.03
C VAL A 189 -19.17 3.88 46.84
N GLN A 190 -18.16 4.65 46.43
CA GLN A 190 -18.33 5.63 45.34
C GLN A 190 -18.54 5.03 43.95
N ASP A 191 -18.14 3.79 43.69
CA ASP A 191 -18.19 3.19 42.34
C ASP A 191 -19.05 1.92 42.23
N ASN A 192 -19.89 1.61 43.23
CA ASN A 192 -20.74 0.41 43.23
C ASN A 192 -19.96 -0.91 43.16
N ARG A 193 -18.68 -0.89 43.59
CA ARG A 193 -17.72 -2.01 43.47
C ARG A 193 -17.71 -2.83 44.75
N LYS A 194 -18.35 -4.00 44.75
CA LYS A 194 -18.34 -4.96 45.87
C LYS A 194 -16.98 -5.70 45.96
N ALA A 195 -15.89 -4.95 46.13
CA ALA A 195 -14.52 -5.47 46.20
C ALA A 195 -14.26 -6.20 47.52
N LEU A 196 -13.56 -7.34 47.45
CA LEU A 196 -13.35 -8.19 48.61
C LEU A 196 -12.03 -7.88 49.32
N THR A 197 -12.11 -7.87 50.64
CA THR A 197 -11.02 -7.66 51.57
C THR A 197 -10.70 -8.97 52.29
N PRO A 198 -9.41 -9.36 52.41
CA PRO A 198 -9.02 -10.63 53.03
C PRO A 198 -9.14 -10.62 54.57
N MET A 199 -9.15 -9.44 55.19
CA MET A 199 -9.19 -9.27 56.65
C MET A 199 -10.08 -8.09 57.06
N ILE A 200 -11.39 -8.32 57.17
CA ILE A 200 -12.31 -7.34 57.77
C ILE A 200 -12.37 -7.57 59.26
N ASP A 201 -11.97 -6.53 60.00
CA ASP A 201 -12.04 -6.49 61.45
C ASP A 201 -13.52 -6.52 61.93
N VAL A 202 -13.87 -7.53 62.73
CA VAL A 202 -15.21 -7.68 63.31
C VAL A 202 -15.22 -7.54 64.84
N LEU A 203 -14.42 -6.62 65.38
CA LEU A 203 -14.30 -6.34 66.83
C LEU A 203 -15.55 -5.71 67.49
N SER A 204 -16.62 -5.38 66.75
CA SER A 204 -17.88 -4.84 67.30
C SER A 204 -19.13 -5.42 66.63
N GLU A 205 -20.27 -5.43 67.33
CA GLU A 205 -21.56 -5.88 66.75
C GLU A 205 -21.97 -5.09 65.51
N GLU A 206 -21.58 -3.81 65.42
CA GLU A 206 -21.82 -2.94 64.26
C GLU A 206 -20.90 -3.31 63.07
N ALA A 207 -19.62 -3.59 63.33
CA ALA A 207 -18.69 -4.09 62.32
C ALA A 207 -19.12 -5.47 61.77
N ILE A 208 -19.61 -6.36 62.65
CA ILE A 208 -20.16 -7.67 62.23
C ILE A 208 -21.36 -7.52 61.29
N ALA A 209 -22.24 -6.55 61.55
CA ALA A 209 -23.44 -6.33 60.73
C ALA A 209 -23.10 -5.81 59.31
N ASN A 210 -21.91 -5.26 59.11
CA ASN A 210 -21.51 -4.61 57.86
C ASN A 210 -20.49 -5.40 57.03
N ALA A 211 -19.80 -6.38 57.63
CA ALA A 211 -18.59 -6.99 57.05
C ALA A 211 -18.82 -8.06 55.94
N CYS A 212 -20.07 -8.42 55.62
CA CYS A 212 -20.45 -9.45 54.63
C CYS A 212 -19.49 -10.65 54.55
N ILE A 213 -19.29 -11.35 55.68
CA ILE A 213 -18.23 -12.36 55.87
C ILE A 213 -18.71 -13.80 55.74
N THR A 214 -20.00 -14.04 55.51
CA THR A 214 -20.54 -15.40 55.44
C THR A 214 -20.70 -15.89 54.01
N TRP A 215 -20.26 -17.12 53.78
CA TRP A 215 -20.13 -17.72 52.47
C TRP A 215 -20.82 -19.08 52.40
N ALA A 216 -21.32 -19.44 51.22
CA ALA A 216 -21.86 -20.75 50.91
C ALA A 216 -21.26 -21.28 49.60
N PHE A 217 -21.14 -22.59 49.48
CA PHE A 217 -20.78 -23.25 48.23
C PHE A 217 -22.04 -23.66 47.47
N ILE A 218 -22.13 -23.24 46.22
CA ILE A 218 -23.25 -23.55 45.33
C ILE A 218 -22.77 -24.58 44.29
N PRO A 219 -23.39 -25.77 44.18
CA PRO A 219 -23.03 -26.75 43.15
C PRO A 219 -23.16 -26.16 41.74
N GLU A 220 -22.30 -26.59 40.81
CA GLU A 220 -22.32 -26.11 39.42
C GLU A 220 -23.72 -26.20 38.77
N ALA A 221 -24.39 -27.35 38.88
CA ALA A 221 -25.74 -27.53 38.35
C ALA A 221 -26.79 -26.57 38.96
N THR A 222 -26.62 -26.19 40.23
CA THR A 222 -27.50 -25.23 40.92
C THR A 222 -27.21 -23.81 40.48
N TYR A 223 -25.94 -23.45 40.29
CA TYR A 223 -25.53 -22.16 39.73
C TYR A 223 -26.05 -21.99 38.30
N ASP A 224 -25.89 -23.00 37.45
CA ASP A 224 -26.37 -22.96 36.06
C ASP A 224 -27.89 -22.77 36.00
N ALA A 225 -28.63 -23.48 36.85
CA ALA A 225 -30.07 -23.31 36.99
C ALA A 225 -30.45 -21.90 37.49
N TYR A 226 -29.68 -21.34 38.42
CA TYR A 226 -29.86 -19.97 38.90
C TYR A 226 -29.59 -18.94 37.78
N GLN A 227 -28.50 -19.05 37.03
CA GLN A 227 -28.20 -18.14 35.91
C GLN A 227 -29.26 -18.21 34.81
N ALA A 228 -29.73 -19.42 34.47
CA ALA A 228 -30.83 -19.59 33.53
C ALA A 228 -32.13 -18.93 34.04
N ALA A 229 -32.43 -19.06 35.33
CA ALA A 229 -33.59 -18.39 35.93
C ALA A 229 -33.44 -16.85 35.92
N VAL A 230 -32.22 -16.32 36.11
CA VAL A 230 -31.94 -14.87 36.06
C VAL A 230 -32.13 -14.34 34.64
N ALA A 231 -31.62 -15.06 33.63
CA ALA A 231 -31.84 -14.72 32.22
C ALA A 231 -33.33 -14.69 31.86
N ASN A 232 -34.10 -15.71 32.27
CA ASN A 232 -35.55 -15.76 32.06
C ASN A 232 -36.25 -14.57 32.74
N TYR A 233 -35.90 -14.27 34.00
CA TYR A 233 -36.48 -13.14 34.74
C TYR A 233 -36.19 -11.80 34.04
N ASN A 234 -34.96 -11.56 33.61
CA ASN A 234 -34.59 -10.31 32.93
C ASN A 234 -35.30 -10.16 31.57
N ALA A 235 -35.38 -11.23 30.77
CA ALA A 235 -36.13 -11.23 29.51
C ALA A 235 -37.63 -11.00 29.75
N ALA A 236 -38.18 -11.56 30.83
CA ALA A 236 -39.57 -11.35 31.21
C ALA A 236 -39.83 -9.90 31.62
N VAL A 237 -38.99 -9.30 32.47
CA VAL A 237 -39.11 -7.88 32.85
C VAL A 237 -39.08 -7.00 31.61
N LYS A 238 -38.11 -7.21 30.70
CA LYS A 238 -37.99 -6.47 29.44
C LYS A 238 -39.27 -6.58 28.58
N LEU A 239 -39.79 -7.78 28.38
CA LEU A 239 -41.05 -8.00 27.65
C LEU A 239 -42.24 -7.36 28.35
N GLY A 240 -42.36 -7.50 29.67
CA GLY A 240 -43.45 -6.93 30.47
C GLY A 240 -43.48 -5.40 30.41
N ASP A 241 -42.31 -4.77 30.55
CA ASP A 241 -42.14 -3.32 30.42
C ASP A 241 -42.50 -2.85 29.01
N TYR A 242 -42.09 -3.59 27.97
CA TYR A 242 -42.46 -3.26 26.60
C TYR A 242 -43.97 -3.44 26.34
N ILE A 243 -44.59 -4.52 26.81
CA ILE A 243 -46.05 -4.72 26.75
C ILE A 243 -46.78 -3.54 27.42
N ALA A 244 -46.33 -3.09 28.59
CA ALA A 244 -46.93 -1.96 29.29
C ALA A 244 -46.81 -0.66 28.47
N SER A 245 -45.62 -0.40 27.91
CA SER A 245 -45.37 0.73 27.01
C SER A 245 -46.26 0.70 25.76
N VAL A 246 -46.45 -0.47 25.15
CA VAL A 246 -47.32 -0.64 23.97
C VAL A 246 -48.77 -0.37 24.32
N LYS A 247 -49.28 -0.89 25.44
CA LYS A 247 -50.65 -0.60 25.89
C LYS A 247 -50.90 0.89 26.15
N GLU A 248 -49.88 1.61 26.62
CA GLU A 248 -49.98 3.05 26.88
C GLU A 248 -49.91 3.88 25.60
N LYS A 249 -48.91 3.61 24.73
CA LYS A 249 -48.60 4.44 23.56
C LYS A 249 -49.32 4.01 22.28
N TYR A 250 -49.59 2.73 22.12
CA TYR A 250 -50.19 2.12 20.93
C TYR A 250 -51.34 1.17 21.32
N PRO A 251 -52.43 1.69 21.93
CA PRO A 251 -53.50 0.87 22.50
C PRO A 251 -54.25 -0.02 21.49
N GLU A 252 -54.10 0.26 20.19
CA GLU A 252 -54.68 -0.53 19.10
C GLU A 252 -53.81 -1.71 18.65
N VAL A 253 -52.54 -1.78 19.06
CA VAL A 253 -51.65 -2.93 18.80
C VAL A 253 -51.99 -4.06 19.78
N SER A 254 -52.31 -5.23 19.22
CA SER A 254 -52.65 -6.41 20.02
C SER A 254 -51.42 -7.00 20.70
N VAL A 255 -51.38 -6.94 22.04
CA VAL A 255 -50.32 -7.55 22.86
C VAL A 255 -50.60 -9.01 23.27
N THR A 256 -51.72 -9.61 22.86
CA THR A 256 -52.20 -10.91 23.40
C THR A 256 -51.20 -12.06 23.23
N ALA A 257 -50.48 -12.12 22.10
CA ALA A 257 -49.47 -13.15 21.87
C ALA A 257 -48.27 -12.98 22.83
N ALA A 258 -47.75 -11.76 22.95
CA ALA A 258 -46.69 -11.40 23.89
C ALA A 258 -47.11 -11.64 25.36
N GLU A 259 -48.34 -11.28 25.73
CA GLU A 259 -48.90 -11.56 27.05
C GLU A 259 -49.04 -13.06 27.34
N THR A 260 -49.35 -13.88 26.33
CA THR A 260 -49.45 -15.33 26.50
C THR A 260 -48.10 -15.93 26.87
N VAL A 261 -47.02 -15.46 26.22
CA VAL A 261 -45.64 -15.87 26.56
C VAL A 261 -45.23 -15.31 27.92
N TYR A 262 -45.47 -14.03 28.18
CA TYR A 262 -45.13 -13.39 29.46
C TYR A 262 -45.85 -14.03 30.66
N ASN A 263 -47.14 -14.36 30.54
CA ASN A 263 -47.92 -14.94 31.63
C ASN A 263 -47.60 -16.44 31.87
N ASN A 264 -46.85 -17.08 30.98
CA ASN A 264 -46.36 -18.43 31.19
C ASN A 264 -45.00 -18.40 31.91
N THR A 265 -44.97 -18.58 33.23
CA THR A 265 -43.72 -18.56 34.01
C THR A 265 -42.76 -19.73 33.70
N ALA A 266 -43.16 -20.67 32.84
CA ALA A 266 -42.28 -21.72 32.31
C ALA A 266 -41.61 -21.32 30.98
N SER A 267 -41.89 -20.14 30.44
CA SER A 267 -41.25 -19.65 29.21
C SER A 267 -39.76 -19.40 29.40
N THR A 268 -38.98 -19.72 28.37
CA THR A 268 -37.53 -19.50 28.35
C THR A 268 -37.19 -18.07 27.95
N ALA A 269 -35.98 -17.61 28.27
CA ALA A 269 -35.47 -16.31 27.86
C ALA A 269 -35.57 -16.11 26.34
N GLU A 270 -35.22 -17.12 25.54
CA GLU A 270 -35.36 -17.09 24.07
C GLU A 270 -36.80 -16.86 23.61
N GLN A 271 -37.78 -17.51 24.24
CA GLN A 271 -39.20 -17.32 23.91
C GLN A 271 -39.68 -15.91 24.28
N LEU A 272 -39.22 -15.39 25.42
CA LEU A 272 -39.57 -14.05 25.90
C LEU A 272 -38.95 -12.96 25.01
N ASP A 273 -37.67 -13.08 24.65
CA ASP A 273 -37.01 -12.17 23.71
C ASP A 273 -37.62 -12.25 22.31
N ALA A 274 -37.94 -13.44 21.80
CA ALA A 274 -38.63 -13.58 20.51
C ALA A 274 -40.01 -12.92 20.51
N ALA A 275 -40.78 -13.08 21.58
CA ALA A 275 -42.06 -12.39 21.74
C ALA A 275 -41.90 -10.87 21.85
N ASN A 276 -40.83 -10.39 22.49
CA ASN A 276 -40.51 -8.97 22.55
C ASN A 276 -40.17 -8.41 21.16
N THR A 277 -39.31 -9.09 20.40
CA THR A 277 -38.97 -8.72 19.03
C THR A 277 -40.20 -8.69 18.13
N GLN A 278 -41.05 -9.72 18.19
CA GLN A 278 -42.28 -9.75 17.38
C GLN A 278 -43.22 -8.60 17.72
N LEU A 279 -43.38 -8.27 19.01
CA LEU A 279 -44.20 -7.12 19.41
C LEU A 279 -43.60 -5.79 18.94
N GLN A 280 -42.27 -5.67 18.93
CA GLN A 280 -41.58 -4.50 18.37
C GLN A 280 -41.87 -4.35 16.87
N GLU A 281 -41.85 -5.44 16.12
CA GLU A 281 -42.23 -5.46 14.70
C GLU A 281 -43.72 -5.11 14.48
N ASP A 282 -44.62 -5.63 15.32
CA ASP A 282 -46.06 -5.33 15.25
C ASP A 282 -46.32 -3.83 15.48
N VAL A 283 -45.64 -3.23 16.46
CA VAL A 283 -45.68 -1.78 16.71
C VAL A 283 -45.11 -1.03 15.52
N TYR A 284 -43.97 -1.44 14.99
CA TYR A 284 -43.33 -0.81 13.84
C TYR A 284 -44.26 -0.77 12.62
N ASN A 285 -44.89 -1.89 12.29
CA ASN A 285 -45.83 -2.00 11.19
C ASN A 285 -47.12 -1.19 11.42
N TYR A 286 -47.62 -1.16 12.66
CA TYR A 286 -48.75 -0.30 13.02
C TYR A 286 -48.44 1.19 12.84
N ARG A 287 -47.25 1.63 13.27
CA ARG A 287 -46.79 3.01 13.08
C ARG A 287 -46.74 3.37 11.60
N ILE A 288 -46.22 2.49 10.74
CA ILE A 288 -46.26 2.69 9.28
C ILE A 288 -47.70 2.86 8.78
N ALA A 289 -48.61 1.97 9.19
CA ALA A 289 -50.00 1.99 8.75
C ALA A 289 -50.81 3.21 9.24
N THR A 290 -50.32 3.94 10.24
CA THR A 290 -51.05 5.05 10.90
C THR A 290 -50.36 6.41 10.78
N GLU A 291 -49.04 6.47 10.89
CA GLU A 291 -48.27 7.73 10.83
C GLU A 291 -48.02 8.17 9.38
N LEU A 292 -47.93 7.22 8.44
CA LEU A 292 -47.67 7.50 7.01
C LEU A 292 -48.94 7.51 6.14
N VAL A 293 -50.11 7.25 6.73
CA VAL A 293 -51.39 7.18 6.00
C VAL A 293 -51.78 8.55 5.44
N GLY A 294 -52.31 8.56 4.22
CA GLY A 294 -52.78 9.78 3.56
C GLY A 294 -51.65 10.72 3.10
N ALA A 295 -50.39 10.29 3.14
CA ALA A 295 -49.27 11.03 2.56
C ALA A 295 -49.54 11.36 1.07
N SER A 296 -49.20 12.58 0.68
CA SER A 296 -49.29 13.04 -0.72
C SER A 296 -48.24 14.12 -0.98
N ASN A 297 -48.03 14.51 -2.25
CA ASN A 297 -47.15 15.64 -2.57
C ASN A 297 -47.56 16.96 -1.86
N ALA A 298 -48.85 17.16 -1.56
CA ALA A 298 -49.35 18.35 -0.88
C ALA A 298 -49.31 18.25 0.66
N ASP A 299 -49.19 17.03 1.19
CA ASP A 299 -49.15 16.73 2.62
C ASP A 299 -48.19 15.55 2.87
N PRO A 300 -46.87 15.79 2.73
CA PRO A 300 -45.88 14.76 3.00
C PRO A 300 -45.81 14.44 4.50
N LYS A 301 -45.46 13.20 4.83
CA LYS A 301 -45.33 12.71 6.22
C LYS A 301 -43.86 12.52 6.58
N ASP A 302 -43.53 12.88 7.81
CA ASP A 302 -42.19 12.68 8.36
C ASP A 302 -42.00 11.19 8.72
N ALA A 303 -41.03 10.56 8.09
CA ALA A 303 -40.64 9.18 8.31
C ALA A 303 -39.28 9.06 9.03
N THR A 304 -38.71 10.16 9.52
CA THR A 304 -37.38 10.19 10.15
C THR A 304 -37.32 9.32 11.40
N SER A 305 -38.41 9.25 12.17
CA SER A 305 -38.48 8.45 13.40
C SER A 305 -38.48 6.92 13.17
N PHE A 306 -38.46 6.47 11.91
CA PHE A 306 -38.23 5.06 11.55
C PHE A 306 -36.74 4.75 11.36
N MET A 307 -35.89 5.78 11.25
CA MET A 307 -34.44 5.69 11.31
C MET A 307 -33.98 5.68 12.77
N THR A 308 -32.97 4.87 13.07
CA THR A 308 -32.32 4.90 14.38
C THR A 308 -31.28 6.01 14.41
N ASN A 309 -31.35 6.89 15.41
CA ASN A 309 -30.31 7.88 15.71
C ASN A 309 -29.97 8.76 14.49
N ALA A 310 -31.00 9.38 13.90
CA ALA A 310 -30.89 10.18 12.68
C ALA A 310 -30.19 11.55 12.89
N ASP A 311 -30.13 12.01 14.14
CA ASP A 311 -29.57 13.29 14.59
C ASP A 311 -28.38 13.12 15.56
N PHE A 312 -28.00 11.88 15.88
CA PHE A 312 -26.88 11.55 16.78
C PHE A 312 -26.93 12.16 18.20
N GLU A 313 -28.07 12.72 18.62
CA GLU A 313 -28.26 13.37 19.93
C GLU A 313 -28.14 12.38 21.10
N ALA A 314 -28.18 11.07 20.83
CA ALA A 314 -27.94 10.02 21.82
C ALA A 314 -26.47 9.94 22.30
N GLY A 315 -25.55 10.70 21.69
CA GLY A 315 -24.14 10.72 22.07
C GLY A 315 -23.34 9.48 21.63
N ASN A 316 -23.85 8.75 20.63
CA ASN A 316 -23.28 7.52 20.11
C ASN A 316 -23.66 7.32 18.63
N ALA A 317 -23.15 6.25 18.00
CA ALA A 317 -23.43 5.89 16.60
C ALA A 317 -24.32 4.64 16.49
N ASP A 318 -25.14 4.35 17.51
CA ASP A 318 -25.99 3.16 17.52
C ASP A 318 -26.97 3.21 16.33
N GLY A 319 -27.15 2.05 15.68
CA GLY A 319 -27.98 1.94 14.47
C GLY A 319 -27.26 2.27 13.16
N TRP A 320 -25.98 2.66 13.20
CA TRP A 320 -25.17 2.94 12.02
C TRP A 320 -23.99 1.99 11.89
N THR A 321 -23.67 1.62 10.65
CA THR A 321 -22.53 0.78 10.29
C THR A 321 -21.51 1.60 9.51
N ILE A 322 -20.22 1.54 9.89
CA ILE A 322 -19.13 2.20 9.18
C ILE A 322 -18.08 1.17 8.77
N ASP A 323 -18.13 0.82 7.50
CA ASP A 323 -17.25 -0.10 6.80
C ASP A 323 -16.54 0.62 5.64
N ILE A 324 -15.88 1.74 5.95
CA ILE A 324 -15.00 2.47 5.02
C ILE A 324 -13.57 2.03 5.29
N ALA A 325 -12.86 1.59 4.25
CA ALA A 325 -11.48 1.16 4.39
C ALA A 325 -10.54 2.34 4.71
N SER A 326 -9.36 2.04 5.25
CA SER A 326 -8.31 3.03 5.53
C SER A 326 -8.73 4.20 6.46
N THR A 327 -9.67 3.97 7.38
CA THR A 327 -10.05 4.94 8.41
C THR A 327 -9.14 4.87 9.63
N SER A 328 -8.73 6.01 10.18
CA SER A 328 -8.04 6.08 11.48
C SER A 328 -8.98 6.41 12.64
N SER A 329 -10.04 7.18 12.39
CA SER A 329 -11.14 7.41 13.32
C SER A 329 -12.48 7.23 12.60
N LYS A 330 -13.44 6.57 13.26
CA LYS A 330 -14.79 6.40 12.75
C LYS A 330 -15.80 6.29 13.88
N GLY A 331 -17.01 6.77 13.65
CA GLY A 331 -18.10 6.75 14.62
C GLY A 331 -18.59 8.15 14.99
N TYR A 332 -19.29 8.22 16.11
CA TYR A 332 -19.83 9.46 16.66
C TYR A 332 -18.73 10.46 17.03
N GLN A 333 -18.96 11.75 16.77
CA GLN A 333 -18.19 12.88 17.28
C GLN A 333 -19.13 13.94 17.84
N GLY A 334 -18.79 14.51 19.00
CA GLY A 334 -19.55 15.58 19.65
C GLY A 334 -19.09 17.00 19.27
N ASP A 335 -18.42 17.15 18.12
CA ASP A 335 -17.97 18.45 17.62
C ASP A 335 -19.11 19.18 16.87
N SER A 336 -18.85 20.41 16.43
CA SER A 336 -19.84 21.18 15.67
C SER A 336 -19.19 22.07 14.61
N TYR A 337 -19.83 22.15 13.45
CA TYR A 337 -19.41 22.96 12.30
C TYR A 337 -20.59 23.69 11.68
N GLN A 338 -20.34 24.86 11.09
CA GLN A 338 -21.39 25.71 10.54
C GLN A 338 -20.94 26.41 9.26
N ASN A 339 -21.83 26.49 8.28
CA ASN A 339 -21.67 27.22 7.04
C ASN A 339 -22.99 27.92 6.67
N GLY A 340 -23.08 29.21 6.96
CA GLY A 340 -24.33 29.95 6.80
C GLY A 340 -25.44 29.40 7.71
N GLU A 341 -26.56 28.98 7.12
CA GLU A 341 -27.71 28.39 7.82
C GLU A 341 -27.58 26.87 8.05
N VAL A 342 -26.59 26.21 7.42
CA VAL A 342 -26.33 24.77 7.58
C VAL A 342 -25.37 24.56 8.75
N ALA A 343 -25.73 23.67 9.68
CA ALA A 343 -24.90 23.34 10.83
C ALA A 343 -25.03 21.86 11.17
N ILE A 344 -23.91 21.23 11.53
CA ILE A 344 -23.87 19.89 12.09
C ILE A 344 -23.34 19.98 13.52
N SER A 345 -23.95 19.24 14.45
CA SER A 345 -23.61 19.21 15.87
C SER A 345 -23.97 17.84 16.40
N ASN A 346 -22.98 17.08 16.86
CA ASN A 346 -23.10 15.63 17.06
C ASN A 346 -23.29 14.91 15.71
N PHE A 347 -22.22 14.32 15.17
CA PHE A 347 -22.28 13.74 13.82
C PHE A 347 -21.59 12.38 13.76
N ILE A 348 -21.93 11.61 12.73
CA ILE A 348 -21.19 10.40 12.37
C ILE A 348 -20.06 10.76 11.41
N GLN A 349 -18.88 10.14 11.60
CA GLN A 349 -17.75 10.39 10.71
C GLN A 349 -16.99 9.13 10.27
N ALA A 350 -16.28 9.29 9.16
CA ALA A 350 -15.11 8.51 8.79
C ALA A 350 -13.95 9.47 8.50
N TRP A 351 -12.81 9.26 9.16
CA TRP A 351 -11.68 10.17 9.09
C TRP A 351 -10.34 9.43 8.94
N ARG A 352 -9.49 9.98 8.08
CA ARG A 352 -8.08 9.63 7.93
C ARG A 352 -7.22 10.90 8.00
N PRO A 353 -6.20 10.95 8.88
CA PRO A 353 -5.37 12.13 9.05
C PRO A 353 -4.49 12.40 7.83
N THR A 354 -4.37 13.68 7.47
CA THR A 354 -3.68 14.18 6.26
C THR A 354 -2.25 14.66 6.51
N TYR A 355 -1.55 14.20 7.57
CA TYR A 355 -0.20 14.67 7.93
C TYR A 355 0.81 14.60 6.75
N ASN A 356 0.84 15.67 5.94
CA ASN A 356 1.77 15.99 4.86
C ASN A 356 1.90 15.00 3.68
N VAL A 357 0.89 14.19 3.36
CA VAL A 357 0.89 13.35 2.15
C VAL A 357 -0.46 13.34 1.44
N ASP A 358 -0.46 13.61 0.13
CA ASP A 358 -1.66 13.65 -0.73
C ASP A 358 -2.28 12.25 -0.97
N SER A 359 -1.67 11.20 -0.41
CA SER A 359 -2.13 9.79 -0.49
C SER A 359 -2.99 9.34 0.67
N ASN A 360 -3.12 10.13 1.75
CA ASN A 360 -3.93 9.76 2.92
C ASN A 360 -5.41 10.06 2.73
N LYS A 361 -6.03 9.25 1.87
CA LYS A 361 -7.46 9.30 1.52
C LYS A 361 -8.21 8.16 2.19
N LEU A 362 -9.52 8.32 2.39
CA LEU A 362 -10.40 7.22 2.75
C LEU A 362 -10.34 6.15 1.65
N GLY A 363 -10.44 4.88 2.04
CA GLY A 363 -10.58 3.79 1.09
C GLY A 363 -12.04 3.58 0.71
N ASP A 364 -12.29 2.59 -0.15
CA ASP A 364 -13.64 2.27 -0.59
C ASP A 364 -14.45 1.62 0.55
N GLY A 365 -15.76 1.85 0.54
CA GLY A 365 -16.65 1.28 1.54
C GLY A 365 -17.87 2.15 1.84
N LYS A 366 -18.55 1.89 2.97
CA LYS A 366 -19.86 2.48 3.28
C LYS A 366 -20.00 2.95 4.73
N MET A 367 -20.78 4.01 4.92
CA MET A 367 -21.27 4.50 6.20
C MET A 367 -22.78 4.62 6.11
N TYR A 368 -23.54 3.73 6.75
CA TYR A 368 -24.97 3.56 6.44
C TYR A 368 -25.84 3.08 7.60
N THR A 369 -27.15 3.25 7.44
CA THR A 369 -28.20 2.63 8.27
C THR A 369 -29.24 1.93 7.38
N THR A 370 -30.01 1.02 7.97
CA THR A 370 -31.09 0.30 7.28
C THR A 370 -32.43 0.64 7.92
N VAL A 371 -33.38 1.10 7.12
CA VAL A 371 -34.76 1.37 7.52
C VAL A 371 -35.66 0.25 6.97
N LYS A 372 -36.46 -0.36 7.83
CA LYS A 372 -37.16 -1.61 7.52
C LYS A 372 -38.57 -1.36 6.95
N ASN A 373 -39.07 -2.29 6.14
CA ASN A 373 -40.49 -2.40 5.76
C ASN A 373 -41.17 -1.09 5.28
N MET A 374 -40.44 -0.20 4.61
CA MET A 374 -40.98 1.09 4.16
C MET A 374 -41.99 0.91 3.02
N PRO A 375 -43.16 1.58 3.04
CA PRO A 375 -44.19 1.47 2.00
C PRO A 375 -43.70 1.76 0.56
N ALA A 376 -44.45 1.25 -0.43
CA ALA A 376 -44.27 1.70 -1.80
C ALA A 376 -44.62 3.19 -1.93
N GLY A 377 -43.89 3.95 -2.74
CA GLY A 377 -44.17 5.36 -2.99
C GLY A 377 -42.94 6.26 -3.07
N LYS A 378 -43.16 7.57 -3.16
CA LYS A 378 -42.12 8.61 -3.29
C LYS A 378 -41.58 9.00 -1.92
N TYR A 379 -40.26 9.12 -1.84
CA TYR A 379 -39.52 9.53 -0.67
C TYR A 379 -38.51 10.63 -1.00
N LYS A 380 -38.13 11.39 0.02
CA LYS A 380 -36.95 12.25 0.00
C LYS A 380 -36.14 12.01 1.27
N ILE A 381 -34.84 11.74 1.12
CA ILE A 381 -33.88 11.72 2.22
C ILE A 381 -33.01 12.96 2.11
N ALA A 382 -32.83 13.67 3.21
CA ALA A 382 -31.92 14.81 3.31
C ALA A 382 -30.94 14.62 4.47
N CYS A 383 -29.76 15.21 4.38
CA CYS A 383 -28.79 15.30 5.47
C CYS A 383 -27.85 16.49 5.25
N ASP A 384 -27.13 16.88 6.29
CA ASP A 384 -26.06 17.87 6.20
C ASP A 384 -24.72 17.15 6.31
N ALA A 385 -23.79 17.46 5.41
CA ALA A 385 -22.54 16.70 5.31
C ALA A 385 -21.32 17.56 4.97
N ILE A 386 -20.15 17.03 5.33
CA ILE A 386 -18.83 17.48 4.91
C ILE A 386 -18.14 16.31 4.23
N ALA A 387 -17.53 16.55 3.08
CA ALA A 387 -16.63 15.61 2.42
C ALA A 387 -15.45 16.39 1.85
N VAL A 388 -14.26 16.18 2.40
CA VAL A 388 -13.09 17.02 2.08
C VAL A 388 -11.79 16.24 2.20
N PHE A 389 -10.77 16.69 1.46
CA PHE A 389 -9.39 16.36 1.76
C PHE A 389 -8.84 17.47 2.65
N GLN A 390 -8.58 17.18 3.93
CA GLN A 390 -8.25 18.16 4.95
C GLN A 390 -6.82 18.72 4.79
N LYS A 391 -6.60 19.48 3.72
CA LYS A 391 -5.40 20.23 3.40
C LYS A 391 -5.84 21.58 2.85
N ALA A 392 -5.28 22.67 3.38
CA ALA A 392 -5.62 24.01 2.92
C ALA A 392 -5.35 24.14 1.40
N GLY A 393 -6.34 24.65 0.66
CA GLY A 393 -6.26 24.79 -0.80
C GLY A 393 -6.36 23.47 -1.59
N ALA A 394 -6.76 22.36 -0.96
CA ALA A 394 -7.06 21.13 -1.70
C ALA A 394 -8.21 21.36 -2.70
N PRO A 395 -8.15 20.74 -3.88
CA PRO A 395 -9.28 20.76 -4.81
C PRO A 395 -10.50 20.06 -4.21
N ALA A 396 -11.67 20.32 -4.79
CA ALA A 396 -12.89 19.59 -4.45
C ALA A 396 -12.66 18.07 -4.54
N VAL A 397 -13.23 17.33 -3.58
CA VAL A 397 -13.06 15.88 -3.54
C VAL A 397 -13.94 15.18 -4.57
N THR A 398 -13.58 13.97 -4.93
CA THR A 398 -14.35 13.09 -5.82
C THR A 398 -14.56 11.74 -5.13
N GLY A 399 -15.53 10.96 -5.63
CA GLY A 399 -15.73 9.58 -5.20
C GLY A 399 -16.38 9.42 -3.82
N VAL A 400 -17.03 10.46 -3.29
CA VAL A 400 -17.92 10.37 -2.12
C VAL A 400 -19.34 10.61 -2.58
N TYR A 401 -20.23 9.69 -2.26
CA TYR A 401 -21.62 9.80 -2.66
C TYR A 401 -22.55 9.59 -1.46
N MET A 402 -23.51 10.48 -1.27
CA MET A 402 -24.72 10.17 -0.52
C MET A 402 -25.52 9.17 -1.36
N TYR A 403 -26.09 8.13 -0.77
CA TYR A 403 -26.85 7.12 -1.50
C TYR A 403 -28.06 6.61 -0.72
N VAL A 404 -29.01 6.08 -1.50
CA VAL A 404 -30.12 5.24 -1.03
C VAL A 404 -30.26 4.05 -1.96
N LYS A 405 -30.36 2.86 -1.39
CA LYS A 405 -30.43 1.58 -2.08
C LYS A 405 -31.62 0.77 -1.61
N SER A 406 -32.31 0.14 -2.56
CA SER A 406 -33.36 -0.85 -2.30
C SER A 406 -33.24 -1.99 -3.31
N GLY A 407 -32.96 -3.20 -2.82
CA GLY A 407 -32.58 -4.34 -3.68
C GLY A 407 -31.37 -3.98 -4.55
N ASP A 408 -31.51 -4.12 -5.87
CA ASP A 408 -30.46 -3.78 -6.84
C ASP A 408 -30.54 -2.32 -7.35
N LYS A 409 -31.56 -1.55 -6.95
CA LYS A 409 -31.73 -0.16 -7.37
C LYS A 409 -31.05 0.79 -6.39
N GLU A 410 -30.20 1.67 -6.91
CA GLU A 410 -29.49 2.68 -6.14
C GLU A 410 -29.68 4.08 -6.75
N ASN A 411 -29.95 5.07 -5.91
CA ASN A 411 -29.89 6.48 -6.25
C ASN A 411 -28.78 7.12 -5.41
N ARG A 412 -27.94 7.94 -6.03
CA ARG A 412 -26.79 8.55 -5.36
C ARG A 412 -26.52 9.96 -5.88
N ARG A 413 -25.84 10.76 -5.05
CA ARG A 413 -25.46 12.15 -5.30
C ARG A 413 -24.04 12.39 -4.80
N ASP A 414 -23.21 13.06 -5.61
CA ASP A 414 -21.87 13.46 -5.22
C ASP A 414 -21.88 14.40 -4.01
N VAL A 415 -20.88 14.22 -3.13
CA VAL A 415 -20.70 15.02 -1.93
C VAL A 415 -19.27 15.52 -1.91
N ALA A 416 -19.10 16.83 -2.05
CA ALA A 416 -17.82 17.50 -1.97
C ALA A 416 -18.01 18.88 -1.36
N THR A 417 -17.26 19.18 -0.30
CA THR A 417 -17.34 20.44 0.42
C THR A 417 -15.96 21.02 0.67
N GLU A 418 -15.93 22.30 1.06
CA GLU A 418 -14.75 22.88 1.70
C GLU A 418 -14.61 22.36 3.15
N ASP A 419 -13.40 22.49 3.72
CA ASP A 419 -13.12 22.04 5.08
C ASP A 419 -13.96 22.81 6.11
N GLN A 420 -14.57 22.08 7.03
CA GLN A 420 -15.42 22.62 8.11
C GLN A 420 -16.63 23.44 7.63
N LYS A 421 -16.99 23.35 6.34
CA LYS A 421 -18.13 24.04 5.76
C LYS A 421 -19.22 23.04 5.34
N PRO A 422 -20.08 22.58 6.27
CA PRO A 422 -21.14 21.63 5.93
C PRO A 422 -22.08 22.20 4.86
N GLN A 423 -22.65 21.31 4.06
CA GLN A 423 -23.65 21.64 3.03
C GLN A 423 -24.84 20.69 3.12
N HIS A 424 -25.99 21.16 2.64
CA HIS A 424 -27.23 20.39 2.63
C HIS A 424 -27.32 19.52 1.38
N TYR A 425 -27.60 18.23 1.57
CA TYR A 425 -27.76 17.25 0.49
C TYR A 425 -29.11 16.56 0.59
N GLU A 426 -29.72 16.32 -0.58
CA GLU A 426 -30.97 15.58 -0.68
C GLU A 426 -30.99 14.64 -1.88
N ILE A 427 -31.71 13.52 -1.73
CA ILE A 427 -32.01 12.55 -2.79
C ILE A 427 -33.52 12.27 -2.77
N THR A 428 -34.17 12.44 -3.92
CA THR A 428 -35.53 11.97 -4.17
C THR A 428 -35.47 10.57 -4.77
N PHE A 429 -36.24 9.64 -4.21
CA PHE A 429 -36.31 8.26 -4.69
C PHE A 429 -37.74 7.70 -4.56
N ALA A 430 -38.00 6.53 -5.11
CA ALA A 430 -39.26 5.82 -4.88
C ALA A 430 -39.08 4.31 -4.77
N LEU A 431 -40.01 3.70 -4.04
CA LEU A 431 -40.09 2.26 -3.83
C LEU A 431 -41.26 1.69 -4.63
N ASN A 432 -41.04 0.57 -5.32
CA ASN A 432 -42.08 -0.09 -6.13
C ASN A 432 -43.04 -0.91 -5.25
N GLU A 433 -42.53 -1.42 -4.13
CA GLU A 433 -43.23 -2.28 -3.18
C GLU A 433 -42.74 -1.98 -1.77
N GLN A 434 -43.42 -2.55 -0.77
CA GLN A 434 -42.99 -2.42 0.61
C GLN A 434 -41.70 -3.21 0.84
N THR A 435 -40.63 -2.55 1.26
CA THR A 435 -39.30 -3.17 1.35
C THR A 435 -38.37 -2.42 2.30
N ASP A 436 -37.23 -3.04 2.62
CA ASP A 436 -36.13 -2.40 3.32
C ASP A 436 -35.38 -1.41 2.40
N ILE A 437 -34.84 -0.35 3.01
CA ILE A 437 -33.95 0.60 2.36
C ILE A 437 -32.65 0.75 3.16
N GLU A 438 -31.54 0.83 2.45
CA GLU A 438 -30.22 1.17 2.96
C GLU A 438 -29.91 2.60 2.53
N LEU A 439 -29.45 3.47 3.44
CA LEU A 439 -29.08 4.85 3.09
C LEU A 439 -27.87 5.33 3.90
N GLY A 440 -27.11 6.24 3.32
CA GLY A 440 -25.91 6.81 3.95
C GLY A 440 -24.92 7.34 2.91
N PHE A 441 -23.64 7.01 3.10
CA PHE A 441 -22.53 7.41 2.24
C PHE A 441 -21.74 6.20 1.73
N VAL A 442 -21.29 6.27 0.48
CA VAL A 442 -20.38 5.31 -0.14
C VAL A 442 -19.15 6.03 -0.67
N THR A 443 -17.98 5.43 -0.49
CA THR A 443 -16.72 5.89 -1.05
C THR A 443 -16.25 4.95 -2.15
N GLU A 444 -15.92 5.51 -3.31
CA GLU A 444 -15.40 4.78 -4.48
C GLU A 444 -14.21 5.56 -5.07
N SER A 445 -13.00 5.02 -4.94
CA SER A 445 -11.74 5.67 -5.33
C SER A 445 -11.63 7.12 -4.87
N THR A 446 -12.11 7.40 -3.65
CA THR A 446 -12.31 8.77 -3.19
C THR A 446 -11.00 9.53 -2.99
N THR A 447 -11.04 10.84 -3.25
CA THR A 447 -9.98 11.77 -2.85
C THR A 447 -10.18 12.40 -1.48
N ALA A 448 -11.31 12.13 -0.81
CA ALA A 448 -11.58 12.67 0.53
C ALA A 448 -10.72 11.99 1.60
N SER A 449 -10.35 12.75 2.63
CA SER A 449 -9.74 12.23 3.86
C SER A 449 -10.73 12.24 5.03
N TRP A 450 -11.84 12.96 4.89
CA TRP A 450 -12.83 13.11 5.94
C TRP A 450 -14.23 13.18 5.35
N ILE A 451 -15.15 12.43 5.95
CA ILE A 451 -16.59 12.54 5.75
C ILE A 451 -17.24 12.68 7.13
N ALA A 452 -18.11 13.67 7.27
CA ALA A 452 -18.97 13.86 8.44
C ALA A 452 -20.41 14.08 7.97
N ALA A 453 -21.38 13.53 8.68
CA ALA A 453 -22.80 13.66 8.33
C ALA A 453 -23.71 13.71 9.57
N ASP A 454 -24.78 14.50 9.47
CA ASP A 454 -25.73 14.77 10.54
C ASP A 454 -27.10 15.19 9.95
N ASN A 455 -28.10 15.40 10.81
CA ASN A 455 -29.43 15.92 10.48
C ASN A 455 -30.16 15.10 9.40
N PHE A 456 -30.08 13.77 9.47
CA PHE A 456 -30.78 12.93 8.51
C PHE A 456 -32.30 13.08 8.67
N LYS A 457 -32.99 13.33 7.55
CA LYS A 457 -34.44 13.51 7.50
C LYS A 457 -35.07 12.72 6.37
N LEU A 458 -35.89 11.73 6.72
CA LEU A 458 -36.63 10.91 5.76
C LEU A 458 -38.07 11.40 5.67
N THR A 459 -38.54 11.73 4.47
CA THR A 459 -39.89 12.25 4.21
C THR A 459 -40.61 11.36 3.20
N TYR A 460 -41.85 10.98 3.47
CA TYR A 460 -42.71 10.16 2.60
C TYR A 460 -43.82 10.99 1.96
N TYR A 461 -43.97 10.88 0.64
CA TYR A 461 -44.91 11.67 -0.17
C TYR A 461 -46.10 10.85 -0.68
N GLY A 462 -46.23 9.59 -0.27
CA GLY A 462 -47.33 8.72 -0.70
C GLY A 462 -46.99 7.88 -1.93
N GLU A 463 -47.94 7.02 -2.31
CA GLU A 463 -47.81 6.14 -3.48
C GLU A 463 -47.70 6.93 -4.79
N VAL A 464 -46.88 6.40 -5.70
CA VAL A 464 -46.72 6.93 -7.07
C VAL A 464 -47.08 5.87 -8.09
N THR A 465 -47.57 6.31 -9.26
CA THR A 465 -47.96 5.39 -10.34
C THR A 465 -46.73 4.79 -11.03
N ASP A 466 -45.67 5.57 -11.19
CA ASP A 466 -44.38 5.11 -11.71
C ASP A 466 -43.25 5.56 -10.74
N PRO A 467 -42.44 4.64 -10.21
CA PRO A 467 -41.35 4.95 -9.28
C PRO A 467 -40.17 5.68 -9.93
N ASN A 468 -39.99 5.60 -11.25
CA ASN A 468 -38.91 6.29 -11.95
C ASN A 468 -39.24 7.77 -12.22
N GLN A 469 -40.52 8.16 -12.26
CA GLN A 469 -40.92 9.55 -12.42
C GLN A 469 -40.31 10.49 -11.35
N PRO A 470 -40.49 10.25 -10.04
CA PRO A 470 -39.94 11.14 -9.02
C PRO A 470 -38.41 11.13 -8.97
N VAL A 471 -37.77 10.03 -9.40
CA VAL A 471 -36.31 9.97 -9.56
C VAL A 471 -35.86 10.94 -10.65
N LEU A 472 -36.52 10.92 -11.82
CA LEU A 472 -36.21 11.85 -12.91
C LEU A 472 -36.42 13.31 -12.50
N GLU A 473 -37.55 13.62 -11.85
CA GLU A 473 -37.85 14.96 -11.32
C GLU A 473 -36.75 15.43 -10.35
N GLY A 474 -36.30 14.55 -9.45
CA GLY A 474 -35.23 14.86 -8.49
C GLY A 474 -33.88 15.08 -9.16
N LEU A 475 -33.53 14.31 -10.19
CA LEU A 475 -32.29 14.51 -10.96
C LEU A 475 -32.31 15.83 -11.74
N VAL A 476 -33.45 16.21 -12.31
CA VAL A 476 -33.61 17.52 -12.97
C VAL A 476 -33.39 18.65 -11.96
N GLU A 477 -34.06 18.60 -10.80
CA GLU A 477 -33.91 19.62 -9.75
C GLU A 477 -32.46 19.71 -9.26
N GLN A 478 -31.81 18.55 -9.04
CA GLN A 478 -30.41 18.49 -8.65
C GLN A 478 -29.50 19.15 -9.70
N TYR A 479 -29.58 18.70 -10.95
CA TYR A 479 -28.62 19.12 -11.99
C TYR A 479 -28.81 20.58 -12.40
N GLU A 480 -30.04 21.12 -12.38
CA GLU A 480 -30.27 22.55 -12.55
C GLU A 480 -29.79 23.37 -11.35
N GLY A 481 -29.86 22.81 -10.14
CA GLY A 481 -29.32 23.46 -8.94
C GLY A 481 -27.79 23.52 -8.94
N GLU A 482 -27.13 22.50 -9.49
CA GLU A 482 -25.66 22.43 -9.62
C GLU A 482 -25.14 23.33 -10.74
N TYR A 483 -25.89 23.46 -11.85
CA TYR A 483 -25.57 24.36 -12.97
C TYR A 483 -26.73 25.32 -13.26
N PRO A 484 -26.97 26.33 -12.39
CA PRO A 484 -28.12 27.23 -12.52
C PRO A 484 -27.97 28.23 -13.67
N ASP A 485 -26.73 28.52 -14.09
CA ASP A 485 -26.41 29.36 -15.22
C ASP A 485 -25.35 28.68 -16.10
N LEU A 486 -25.80 27.99 -17.15
CA LEU A 486 -24.92 27.26 -18.07
C LEU A 486 -24.07 28.19 -18.97
N ASP A 487 -24.44 29.46 -19.09
CA ASP A 487 -23.69 30.41 -19.92
C ASP A 487 -22.34 30.75 -19.27
N ASP A 488 -22.28 30.78 -17.93
CA ASP A 488 -21.07 31.03 -17.14
C ASP A 488 -20.14 29.80 -17.02
N VAL A 489 -20.58 28.63 -17.51
CA VAL A 489 -19.80 27.38 -17.46
C VAL A 489 -18.86 27.29 -18.67
N PHE A 490 -17.56 27.22 -18.42
CA PHE A 490 -16.55 26.95 -19.44
C PHE A 490 -16.50 25.45 -19.77
N ALA A 491 -17.13 25.09 -20.89
CA ALA A 491 -17.18 23.74 -21.44
C ALA A 491 -17.48 23.82 -22.94
N ASN A 492 -17.38 22.69 -23.64
CA ASN A 492 -17.75 22.59 -25.04
C ASN A 492 -19.22 22.98 -25.25
N ALA A 493 -19.47 23.89 -26.19
CA ALA A 493 -20.78 24.47 -26.44
C ALA A 493 -21.82 23.41 -26.84
N GLU A 494 -21.45 22.42 -27.66
CA GLU A 494 -22.36 21.34 -28.07
C GLU A 494 -22.74 20.45 -26.88
N VAL A 495 -21.81 20.21 -25.95
CA VAL A 495 -22.07 19.45 -24.72
C VAL A 495 -23.01 20.21 -23.79
N LYS A 496 -22.82 21.54 -23.65
CA LYS A 496 -23.74 22.40 -22.90
C LYS A 496 -25.14 22.39 -23.48
N GLU A 497 -25.27 22.55 -24.80
CA GLU A 497 -26.54 22.48 -25.51
C GLU A 497 -27.21 21.12 -25.33
N ALA A 498 -26.47 20.02 -25.48
CA ALA A 498 -26.99 18.66 -25.30
C ALA A 498 -27.53 18.41 -23.88
N PHE A 499 -26.83 18.91 -22.86
CA PHE A 499 -27.29 18.84 -21.47
C PHE A 499 -28.56 19.68 -21.24
N ALA A 500 -28.60 20.92 -21.73
CA ALA A 500 -29.78 21.79 -21.62
C ALA A 500 -31.01 21.19 -22.34
N ASP A 501 -30.81 20.57 -23.50
CA ASP A 501 -31.84 19.84 -24.24
C ASP A 501 -32.36 18.64 -23.43
N GLU A 502 -31.46 17.89 -22.79
CA GLU A 502 -31.83 16.70 -22.03
C GLU A 502 -32.58 17.05 -20.74
N ILE A 503 -32.21 18.15 -20.08
CA ILE A 503 -33.01 18.74 -18.98
C ILE A 503 -34.42 19.09 -19.48
N SER A 504 -34.52 19.77 -20.62
CA SER A 504 -35.80 20.19 -21.19
C SER A 504 -36.69 19.00 -21.56
N LYS A 505 -36.12 17.94 -22.15
CA LYS A 505 -36.82 16.68 -22.43
C LYS A 505 -37.28 16.02 -21.14
N SER A 506 -36.40 15.90 -20.15
CA SER A 506 -36.70 15.27 -18.86
C SER A 506 -37.88 15.92 -18.16
N LYS A 507 -38.01 17.25 -18.23
CA LYS A 507 -39.16 18.00 -17.71
C LYS A 507 -40.48 17.73 -18.45
N ALA A 508 -40.40 17.39 -19.73
CA ALA A 508 -41.55 17.13 -20.59
C ALA A 508 -41.96 15.64 -20.62
N THR A 509 -41.14 14.75 -20.07
CA THR A 509 -41.36 13.30 -20.09
C THR A 509 -42.60 12.89 -19.30
N ALA A 510 -43.48 12.14 -19.94
CA ALA A 510 -44.70 11.60 -19.33
C ALA A 510 -44.72 10.07 -19.22
N GLU A 511 -43.85 9.38 -19.96
CA GLU A 511 -43.64 7.92 -19.97
C GLU A 511 -42.19 7.62 -20.40
N GLY A 512 -41.67 6.41 -20.17
CA GLY A 512 -40.28 6.07 -20.51
C GLY A 512 -39.24 6.73 -19.60
N PHE A 513 -39.56 6.88 -18.31
CA PHE A 513 -38.72 7.58 -17.34
C PHE A 513 -37.33 6.94 -17.17
N GLU A 514 -37.21 5.61 -17.29
CA GLU A 514 -35.94 4.91 -17.10
C GLU A 514 -34.93 5.21 -18.21
N GLU A 515 -35.37 5.22 -19.48
CA GLU A 515 -34.54 5.63 -20.60
C GLU A 515 -34.11 7.10 -20.45
N GLN A 516 -35.05 7.95 -20.04
CA GLN A 516 -34.79 9.38 -19.83
C GLN A 516 -33.82 9.66 -18.68
N ILE A 517 -33.90 8.92 -17.57
CA ILE A 517 -32.92 9.01 -16.46
C ILE A 517 -31.52 8.69 -16.96
N THR A 518 -31.39 7.65 -17.78
CA THR A 518 -30.10 7.22 -18.33
C THR A 518 -29.51 8.27 -19.26
N ALA A 519 -30.34 8.83 -20.16
CA ALA A 519 -29.92 9.89 -21.07
C ALA A 519 -29.52 11.17 -20.32
N LEU A 520 -30.29 11.59 -19.32
CA LEU A 520 -29.99 12.77 -18.50
C LEU A 520 -28.68 12.61 -17.72
N LYS A 521 -28.46 11.46 -17.08
CA LYS A 521 -27.20 11.16 -16.38
C LYS A 521 -26.00 11.17 -17.33
N ALA A 522 -26.16 10.62 -18.53
CA ALA A 522 -25.10 10.63 -19.53
C ALA A 522 -24.75 12.05 -20.00
N ALA A 523 -25.74 12.89 -20.25
CA ALA A 523 -25.53 14.29 -20.64
C ALA A 523 -24.87 15.10 -19.53
N TYR A 524 -25.30 14.93 -18.28
CA TYR A 524 -24.68 15.56 -17.10
C TYR A 524 -23.20 15.15 -16.95
N ASN A 525 -22.91 13.84 -17.04
CA ASN A 525 -21.53 13.35 -16.96
C ASN A 525 -20.65 13.88 -18.09
N ALA A 526 -21.19 14.03 -19.31
CA ALA A 526 -20.47 14.63 -20.42
C ALA A 526 -20.14 16.12 -20.16
N LEU A 527 -21.08 16.87 -19.58
CA LEU A 527 -20.85 18.26 -19.17
C LEU A 527 -19.73 18.35 -18.12
N VAL A 528 -19.81 17.56 -17.06
CA VAL A 528 -18.80 17.52 -15.99
C VAL A 528 -17.42 17.17 -16.56
N ALA A 529 -17.34 16.20 -17.48
CA ALA A 529 -16.08 15.85 -18.14
C ALA A 529 -15.54 17.01 -18.99
N SER A 530 -16.41 17.68 -19.75
CA SER A 530 -16.03 18.81 -20.58
C SER A 530 -15.54 20.02 -19.77
N VAL A 531 -16.16 20.31 -18.62
CA VAL A 531 -15.67 21.34 -17.69
C VAL A 531 -14.23 21.07 -17.28
N LYS A 532 -13.91 19.82 -16.91
CA LYS A 532 -12.56 19.40 -16.53
C LYS A 532 -11.57 19.50 -17.68
N ASP A 533 -11.98 19.22 -18.91
CA ASP A 533 -11.13 19.41 -20.08
C ASP A 533 -10.80 20.89 -20.31
N TYR A 534 -11.75 21.79 -20.08
CA TYR A 534 -11.53 23.23 -20.22
C TYR A 534 -10.61 23.78 -19.12
N GLU A 535 -10.62 23.22 -17.91
CA GLU A 535 -9.60 23.53 -16.88
C GLU A 535 -8.17 23.19 -17.35
N LYS A 536 -7.99 22.07 -18.07
CA LYS A 536 -6.70 21.72 -18.70
C LYS A 536 -6.31 22.75 -19.76
N LEU A 537 -7.25 23.14 -20.63
CA LEU A 537 -7.00 24.14 -21.66
C LEU A 537 -6.63 25.50 -21.06
N ALA A 538 -7.33 25.95 -20.01
CA ALA A 538 -7.00 27.18 -19.30
C ALA A 538 -5.57 27.14 -18.73
N THR A 539 -5.17 26.00 -18.18
CA THR A 539 -3.79 25.79 -17.69
C THR A 539 -2.78 25.86 -18.84
N ALA A 540 -3.08 25.24 -19.98
CA ALA A 540 -2.21 25.30 -21.16
C ALA A 540 -2.10 26.74 -21.70
N ILE A 541 -3.19 27.51 -21.73
CA ILE A 541 -3.19 28.94 -22.14
C ILE A 541 -2.23 29.73 -21.25
N ALA A 542 -2.28 29.55 -19.93
CA ALA A 542 -1.36 30.20 -19.01
C ALA A 542 0.11 29.81 -19.28
N ASP A 543 0.38 28.52 -19.46
CA ASP A 543 1.73 28.01 -19.75
C ASP A 543 2.31 28.57 -21.07
N VAL A 544 1.48 28.65 -22.13
CA VAL A 544 1.90 29.22 -23.41
C VAL A 544 2.16 30.72 -23.32
N THR A 545 1.37 31.43 -22.51
CA THR A 545 1.59 32.85 -22.22
C THR A 545 2.97 33.06 -21.58
N ASP A 546 3.32 32.26 -20.58
CA ASP A 546 4.63 32.32 -19.93
C ASP A 546 5.78 32.02 -20.91
N TYR A 547 5.62 31.00 -21.77
CA TYR A 547 6.62 30.69 -22.80
C TYR A 547 6.80 31.86 -23.78
N GLN A 548 5.70 32.46 -24.24
CA GLN A 548 5.74 33.58 -25.16
C GLN A 548 6.52 34.77 -24.56
N GLU A 549 6.25 35.12 -23.31
CA GLU A 549 6.95 36.21 -22.62
C GLU A 549 8.45 35.89 -22.47
N ALA A 550 8.80 34.70 -22.00
CA ALA A 550 10.18 34.28 -21.79
C ALA A 550 11.01 34.25 -23.09
N LEU A 551 10.38 33.90 -24.21
CA LEU A 551 11.06 33.73 -25.50
C LEU A 551 11.18 35.02 -26.32
N THR A 552 10.50 36.10 -25.94
CA THR A 552 10.46 37.35 -26.71
C THR A 552 11.86 37.96 -26.95
N GLY A 553 12.78 37.81 -25.99
CA GLY A 553 14.16 38.30 -26.11
C GLY A 553 15.05 37.42 -26.98
N SER A 554 15.09 36.11 -26.70
CA SER A 554 16.04 35.15 -27.30
C SER A 554 15.55 34.54 -28.61
N PHE A 555 14.24 34.29 -28.73
CA PHE A 555 13.62 33.63 -29.88
C PHE A 555 12.35 34.40 -30.34
N PRO A 556 12.49 35.65 -30.82
CA PRO A 556 11.35 36.53 -31.10
C PRO A 556 10.39 35.99 -32.17
N LYS A 557 10.87 35.16 -33.10
CA LYS A 557 10.01 34.53 -34.11
C LYS A 557 9.15 33.41 -33.51
N LEU A 558 9.71 32.57 -32.64
CA LEU A 558 8.95 31.57 -31.91
C LEU A 558 7.93 32.23 -30.98
N ALA A 559 8.31 33.28 -30.25
CA ALA A 559 7.38 34.04 -29.41
C ALA A 559 6.21 34.63 -30.23
N GLN A 560 6.45 35.06 -31.46
CA GLN A 560 5.36 35.47 -32.36
C GLN A 560 4.46 34.29 -32.73
N ASP A 561 5.03 33.15 -33.14
CA ASP A 561 4.27 31.98 -33.54
C ASP A 561 3.45 31.39 -32.38
N LEU A 562 3.97 31.45 -31.15
CA LEU A 562 3.23 31.11 -29.93
C LEU A 562 2.09 32.09 -29.64
N GLY A 563 2.24 33.38 -29.98
CA GLY A 563 1.16 34.34 -29.86
C GLY A 563 -0.01 34.05 -30.79
N ASP A 564 0.27 33.55 -32.00
CA ASP A 564 -0.77 33.09 -32.93
C ASP A 564 -1.46 31.81 -32.40
N ASP A 565 -0.69 30.85 -31.86
CA ASP A 565 -1.25 29.64 -31.23
C ASP A 565 -2.10 29.98 -29.99
N LEU A 566 -1.61 30.88 -29.13
CA LEU A 566 -2.30 31.35 -27.92
C LEU A 566 -3.65 31.96 -28.28
N MET A 567 -3.70 32.80 -29.32
CA MET A 567 -4.95 33.39 -29.81
C MET A 567 -5.93 32.31 -30.31
N GLU A 568 -5.45 31.24 -30.97
CA GLU A 568 -6.32 30.12 -31.35
C GLU A 568 -6.86 29.39 -30.11
N MET A 569 -6.01 29.14 -29.10
CA MET A 569 -6.39 28.51 -27.85
C MET A 569 -7.43 29.32 -27.08
N GLU A 570 -7.21 30.63 -26.92
CA GLU A 570 -8.13 31.56 -26.25
C GLU A 570 -9.48 31.61 -26.96
N ASN A 571 -9.50 31.75 -28.30
CA ASN A 571 -10.76 31.73 -29.06
C ASN A 571 -11.50 30.40 -28.88
N LYS A 572 -10.81 29.25 -28.93
CA LYS A 572 -11.44 27.94 -28.71
C LYS A 572 -12.01 27.79 -27.30
N TYR A 573 -11.32 28.34 -26.30
CA TYR A 573 -11.74 28.34 -24.91
C TYR A 573 -12.97 29.23 -24.70
N GLU A 574 -12.96 30.46 -25.22
CA GLU A 574 -14.06 31.41 -25.10
C GLU A 574 -15.30 30.98 -25.91
N ASP A 575 -15.12 30.49 -27.13
CA ASP A 575 -16.21 30.06 -28.01
C ASP A 575 -16.77 28.67 -27.64
N GLY A 576 -16.13 27.93 -26.73
CA GLY A 576 -16.54 26.58 -26.37
C GLY A 576 -16.38 25.56 -27.50
N THR A 577 -15.36 25.72 -28.36
CA THR A 577 -15.15 24.86 -29.55
C THR A 577 -13.99 23.88 -29.44
N ALA A 578 -13.26 23.88 -28.32
CA ALA A 578 -12.29 22.83 -28.03
C ALA A 578 -12.99 21.51 -27.71
N ASP A 579 -12.51 20.42 -28.30
CA ASP A 579 -12.86 19.04 -27.94
C ASP A 579 -11.87 18.48 -26.90
N THR A 580 -12.19 17.31 -26.36
CA THR A 580 -11.38 16.63 -25.35
C THR A 580 -9.94 16.40 -25.85
N ASP A 581 -9.76 15.89 -27.06
CA ASP A 581 -8.44 15.59 -27.62
C ASP A 581 -7.57 16.86 -27.72
N TYR A 582 -8.14 17.99 -28.14
CA TYR A 582 -7.45 19.27 -28.17
C TYR A 582 -7.02 19.71 -26.77
N CYS A 583 -7.95 19.73 -25.81
CA CYS A 583 -7.68 20.12 -24.42
C CYS A 583 -6.60 19.24 -23.77
N GLU A 584 -6.53 17.95 -24.12
CA GLU A 584 -5.55 17.02 -23.58
C GLU A 584 -4.17 17.13 -24.22
N THR A 585 -4.10 17.42 -25.52
CA THR A 585 -2.85 17.33 -26.28
C THR A 585 -2.16 18.66 -26.52
N ILE A 586 -2.89 19.78 -26.49
CA ILE A 586 -2.36 21.09 -26.91
C ILE A 586 -1.14 21.53 -26.08
N GLY A 587 -1.18 21.35 -24.75
CA GLY A 587 -0.04 21.71 -23.90
C GLY A 587 1.25 20.99 -24.29
N SER A 588 1.17 19.68 -24.54
CA SER A 588 2.32 18.88 -25.00
C SER A 588 2.77 19.25 -26.41
N THR A 589 1.81 19.60 -27.29
CA THR A 589 2.09 20.02 -28.66
C THR A 589 2.89 21.32 -28.68
N ILE A 590 2.49 22.30 -27.87
CA ILE A 590 3.21 23.57 -27.76
C ILE A 590 4.59 23.37 -27.12
N TYR A 591 4.68 22.57 -26.05
CA TYR A 591 5.97 22.23 -25.44
C TYR A 591 6.95 21.63 -26.47
N ASN A 592 6.50 20.66 -27.25
CA ASN A 592 7.33 20.02 -28.28
C ASN A 592 7.72 21.00 -29.40
N LYS A 593 6.79 21.89 -29.81
CA LYS A 593 7.06 22.95 -30.79
C LYS A 593 8.15 23.90 -30.30
N VAL A 594 8.07 24.33 -29.04
CA VAL A 594 9.09 25.18 -28.39
C VAL A 594 10.43 24.46 -28.35
N ALA A 595 10.45 23.23 -27.85
CA ALA A 595 11.67 22.45 -27.71
C ALA A 595 12.39 22.22 -29.03
N GLN A 596 11.65 21.81 -30.07
CA GLN A 596 12.19 21.59 -31.40
C GLN A 596 12.73 22.88 -32.01
N TYR A 597 11.98 23.99 -31.93
CA TYR A 597 12.41 25.25 -32.51
C TYR A 597 13.70 25.76 -31.86
N ILE A 598 13.81 25.70 -30.53
CA ILE A 598 15.00 26.14 -29.81
C ILE A 598 16.20 25.30 -30.22
N ALA A 599 16.06 23.96 -30.26
CA ALA A 599 17.13 23.02 -30.60
C ALA A 599 17.62 23.09 -32.07
N GLU A 600 16.84 23.71 -32.95
CA GLU A 600 17.22 23.93 -34.36
C GLU A 600 17.88 25.30 -34.59
N ASN A 601 17.71 26.26 -33.67
CA ASN A 601 18.00 27.68 -33.91
C ASN A 601 18.93 28.34 -32.89
N GLU A 602 19.36 27.63 -31.85
CA GLU A 602 20.24 28.14 -30.80
C GLU A 602 21.65 28.47 -31.33
N LYS A 603 22.17 29.59 -30.82
CA LYS A 603 23.51 30.13 -31.12
C LYS A 603 24.32 30.22 -29.85
N GLN A 604 25.64 30.19 -30.00
CA GLN A 604 26.55 30.31 -28.88
C GLN A 604 26.23 31.57 -28.06
N GLY A 605 25.99 31.38 -26.76
CA GLY A 605 25.61 32.41 -25.80
C GLY A 605 24.10 32.49 -25.51
N ASP A 606 23.25 31.83 -26.30
CA ASP A 606 21.80 31.88 -26.09
C ASP A 606 21.41 31.17 -24.78
N GLU A 607 20.50 31.80 -24.02
CA GLU A 607 19.80 31.14 -22.91
C GLU A 607 18.67 30.28 -23.48
N VAL A 608 18.72 28.98 -23.19
CA VAL A 608 17.79 27.96 -23.65
C VAL A 608 17.05 27.31 -22.48
N THR A 609 16.91 28.03 -21.36
CA THR A 609 16.21 27.59 -20.14
C THR A 609 14.77 27.12 -20.40
N ALA A 610 14.10 27.64 -21.44
CA ALA A 610 12.75 27.19 -21.83
C ALA A 610 12.66 25.71 -22.24
N LEU A 611 13.80 25.04 -22.48
CA LEU A 611 13.89 23.59 -22.67
C LEU A 611 13.78 22.78 -21.36
N ILE A 612 13.99 23.42 -20.21
CA ILE A 612 13.83 22.82 -18.89
C ILE A 612 12.37 23.00 -18.49
N PHE A 613 11.68 21.91 -18.17
CA PHE A 613 10.35 21.99 -17.61
C PHE A 613 10.44 22.36 -16.12
N ASN A 614 9.64 23.32 -15.65
CA ASN A 614 9.58 23.72 -14.23
C ASN A 614 10.98 23.98 -13.60
N PRO A 615 11.80 24.87 -14.21
CA PRO A 615 13.19 25.10 -13.79
C PRO A 615 13.34 25.73 -12.40
N ASP A 616 12.26 26.32 -11.88
CA ASP A 616 12.18 27.04 -10.60
C ASP A 616 11.25 26.36 -9.58
N PHE A 617 10.85 25.11 -9.84
CA PHE A 617 9.99 24.30 -8.98
C PHE A 617 8.65 24.95 -8.58
N ASN A 618 8.18 25.99 -9.29
CA ASN A 618 6.92 26.65 -8.99
C ASN A 618 5.69 25.76 -9.28
N LYS A 619 5.87 24.70 -10.09
CA LYS A 619 4.88 23.63 -10.36
C LYS A 619 5.13 22.38 -9.50
N GLY A 620 5.80 22.55 -8.35
CA GLY A 620 6.18 21.44 -7.46
C GLY A 620 7.21 20.52 -8.10
N ASN A 621 7.01 19.20 -7.99
CA ASN A 621 7.92 18.19 -8.57
C ASN A 621 7.67 17.89 -10.06
N SER A 622 6.71 18.55 -10.70
CA SER A 622 6.29 18.25 -12.07
C SER A 622 7.47 18.37 -13.05
N GLY A 623 7.61 17.38 -13.95
CA GLY A 623 8.67 17.28 -14.96
C GLY A 623 10.04 16.81 -14.47
N TRP A 624 10.27 16.66 -13.17
CA TRP A 624 11.54 16.17 -12.62
C TRP A 624 11.47 14.67 -12.25
N THR A 625 12.56 13.95 -12.53
CA THR A 625 12.77 12.56 -12.14
C THR A 625 13.49 12.50 -10.80
N TRP A 626 13.04 11.61 -9.91
CA TRP A 626 13.58 11.45 -8.55
C TRP A 626 13.98 10.01 -8.26
N ASN A 627 15.19 9.82 -7.73
CA ASN A 627 15.68 8.52 -7.26
C ASN A 627 16.41 8.64 -5.90
N PRO A 628 15.94 8.00 -4.80
CA PRO A 628 14.72 7.20 -4.72
C PRO A 628 13.46 8.04 -4.90
N LYS A 629 12.42 7.45 -5.48
CA LYS A 629 11.10 8.07 -5.61
C LYS A 629 10.44 8.15 -4.23
N ASN A 630 10.10 9.34 -3.76
CA ASN A 630 9.41 9.63 -2.49
C ASN A 630 10.24 9.43 -1.20
N SER A 631 11.32 10.20 -0.99
CA SER A 631 11.88 10.34 0.37
C SER A 631 11.14 11.43 1.14
N ALA A 632 10.80 11.16 2.42
CA ALA A 632 10.19 12.17 3.30
C ALA A 632 11.15 13.33 3.61
N ASP A 633 12.44 13.11 3.35
CA ASP A 633 13.52 14.04 3.65
C ASP A 633 13.93 14.89 2.43
N VAL A 634 13.34 14.69 1.25
CA VAL A 634 13.49 15.56 0.07
C VAL A 634 12.15 16.13 -0.33
N LYS A 635 12.04 17.45 -0.40
CA LYS A 635 10.80 18.14 -0.72
C LYS A 635 11.07 19.30 -1.65
N ALA A 636 10.42 19.33 -2.82
CA ALA A 636 10.03 20.60 -3.39
C ALA A 636 8.97 21.19 -2.46
N MET A 637 9.26 22.37 -1.93
CA MET A 637 8.39 23.06 -1.01
C MET A 637 7.13 23.58 -1.72
N ASN A 638 6.20 24.18 -0.97
CA ASN A 638 4.91 24.59 -1.54
C ASN A 638 5.07 25.67 -2.63
N THR A 639 4.03 25.87 -3.44
CA THR A 639 4.00 26.87 -4.52
C THR A 639 4.26 28.30 -4.05
N ASN A 640 4.07 28.60 -2.76
CA ASN A 640 4.37 29.91 -2.18
C ASN A 640 5.87 30.10 -1.87
N ASN A 641 6.65 29.02 -1.78
CA ASN A 641 8.09 29.04 -1.50
C ASN A 641 8.76 27.91 -2.33
N PRO A 642 8.76 27.99 -3.66
CA PRO A 642 9.21 26.89 -4.50
C PRO A 642 10.74 26.77 -4.39
N VAL A 643 11.20 25.79 -3.63
CA VAL A 643 12.62 25.45 -3.47
C VAL A 643 12.70 23.98 -3.12
N VAL A 644 13.75 23.28 -3.59
CA VAL A 644 14.02 21.93 -3.12
C VAL A 644 14.86 21.99 -1.86
N THR A 645 14.48 21.21 -0.86
CA THR A 645 15.27 20.97 0.35
C THR A 645 15.45 19.47 0.54
N ALA A 646 16.66 19.03 0.82
CA ALA A 646 17.01 17.66 1.14
C ALA A 646 17.75 17.62 2.47
N TYR A 647 17.22 16.88 3.45
CA TYR A 647 17.83 16.66 4.75
C TYR A 647 18.39 15.23 4.79
N HIS A 648 19.57 15.02 5.35
CA HIS A 648 20.18 13.70 5.71
C HIS A 648 19.87 12.48 4.81
N THR A 649 19.80 12.63 3.48
CA THR A 649 19.36 11.54 2.59
C THR A 649 20.04 11.57 1.22
N THR A 650 20.15 10.40 0.58
CA THR A 650 20.59 10.31 -0.81
C THR A 650 19.45 10.62 -1.76
N TYR A 651 19.75 11.27 -2.87
CA TYR A 651 18.78 11.57 -3.92
C TYR A 651 19.45 11.83 -5.26
N ASP A 652 18.68 11.76 -6.35
CA ASP A 652 19.02 12.25 -7.67
C ASP A 652 17.77 12.92 -8.23
N CYS A 653 17.84 14.25 -8.41
CA CYS A 653 16.81 15.08 -9.01
C CYS A 653 17.26 15.47 -10.40
N SER A 654 16.59 14.98 -11.45
CA SER A 654 17.08 15.16 -12.81
C SER A 654 16.03 15.31 -13.88
N GLN A 655 16.43 15.95 -14.97
CA GLN A 655 15.70 16.03 -16.24
C GLN A 655 16.59 15.57 -17.39
N THR A 656 15.96 15.03 -18.43
CA THR A 656 16.64 14.65 -19.68
C THR A 656 15.97 15.34 -20.84
N ILE A 657 16.74 16.11 -21.60
CA ILE A 657 16.33 16.76 -22.85
C ILE A 657 16.97 15.98 -24.01
N THR A 658 16.23 15.82 -25.11
CA THR A 658 16.69 15.11 -26.32
C THR A 658 16.53 15.98 -27.56
N GLY A 659 17.18 15.60 -28.67
CA GLY A 659 17.11 16.33 -29.93
C GLY A 659 17.94 17.62 -29.96
N LEU A 660 18.85 17.81 -29.00
CA LEU A 660 19.69 18.99 -28.89
C LEU A 660 20.82 18.99 -29.92
N LYS A 661 21.24 20.19 -30.31
CA LYS A 661 22.41 20.36 -31.16
C LYS A 661 23.69 19.96 -30.42
N PRO A 662 24.64 19.27 -31.08
CA PRO A 662 25.95 19.01 -30.52
C PRO A 662 26.67 20.29 -30.08
N GLY A 663 27.30 20.25 -28.91
CA GLY A 663 27.97 21.41 -28.34
C GLY A 663 28.07 21.34 -26.82
N ILE A 664 28.75 22.33 -26.22
CA ILE A 664 28.81 22.48 -24.77
C ILE A 664 27.61 23.30 -24.29
N TYR A 665 27.02 22.86 -23.19
CA TYR A 665 25.93 23.52 -22.49
C TYR A 665 26.40 23.91 -21.10
N LYS A 666 25.99 25.09 -20.66
CA LYS A 666 26.24 25.60 -19.32
C LYS A 666 24.94 25.52 -18.54
N LEU A 667 24.94 24.75 -17.45
CA LEU A 667 23.88 24.72 -16.47
C LEU A 667 24.26 25.63 -15.30
N THR A 668 23.32 26.47 -14.86
CA THR A 668 23.45 27.15 -13.57
C THR A 668 22.30 26.75 -12.66
N VAL A 669 22.56 26.61 -11.36
CA VAL A 669 21.55 26.32 -10.35
C VAL A 669 21.91 27.07 -9.06
N GLN A 670 20.94 27.73 -8.44
CA GLN A 670 21.14 28.32 -7.12
C GLN A 670 21.01 27.19 -6.09
N GLY A 671 21.99 27.03 -5.21
CA GLY A 671 21.95 25.97 -4.22
C GLY A 671 23.22 25.86 -3.38
N TYR A 672 23.08 25.29 -2.19
CA TYR A 672 24.22 25.02 -1.31
C TYR A 672 24.04 23.71 -0.57
N TYR A 673 25.15 23.22 -0.02
CA TYR A 673 25.19 22.10 0.90
C TYR A 673 25.78 22.53 2.25
N ARG A 674 25.12 22.06 3.31
CA ARG A 674 25.52 22.22 4.71
C ARG A 674 25.87 20.83 5.26
N THR A 675 27.11 20.66 5.73
CA THR A 675 27.72 19.36 6.07
C THR A 675 27.20 18.69 7.35
N ALA A 676 26.63 19.46 8.27
CA ALA A 676 26.09 19.07 9.58
C ALA A 676 25.16 20.19 10.09
N SER A 677 24.60 20.12 11.32
CA SER A 677 23.81 21.22 11.90
C SER A 677 24.49 22.60 11.77
N GLU A 678 23.73 23.71 11.72
CA GLU A 678 24.25 25.05 11.43
C GLU A 678 25.48 25.43 12.25
N SER A 679 25.42 25.21 13.57
CA SER A 679 26.55 25.50 14.48
C SER A 679 27.77 24.62 14.20
N THR A 680 27.57 23.32 14.02
CA THR A 680 28.68 22.37 13.82
C THR A 680 29.33 22.57 12.46
N ALA A 681 28.53 22.75 11.41
CA ALA A 681 29.05 23.02 10.08
C ALA A 681 29.85 24.34 10.04
N TYR A 682 29.41 25.37 10.75
CA TYR A 682 30.14 26.63 10.81
C TYR A 682 31.45 26.53 11.61
N GLU A 683 31.44 25.80 12.74
CA GLU A 683 32.67 25.52 13.50
C GLU A 683 33.72 24.78 12.65
N GLU A 684 33.29 23.77 11.88
CA GLU A 684 34.15 23.03 10.94
C GLU A 684 34.68 23.93 9.82
N TYR A 685 33.83 24.82 9.30
CA TYR A 685 34.18 25.79 8.27
C TYR A 685 35.29 26.75 8.74
N VAL A 686 35.13 27.36 9.91
CA VAL A 686 36.15 28.26 10.49
C VAL A 686 37.45 27.52 10.84
N ALA A 687 37.35 26.25 11.25
CA ALA A 687 38.51 25.41 11.54
C ALA A 687 39.27 24.94 10.29
N GLY A 688 38.71 25.10 9.10
CA GLY A 688 39.26 24.57 7.84
C GLY A 688 39.11 23.05 7.71
N ASN A 689 38.25 22.43 8.52
CA ASN A 689 37.98 20.99 8.54
C ASN A 689 36.59 20.71 7.94
N ILE A 690 36.29 21.34 6.80
CA ILE A 690 35.02 21.18 6.09
C ILE A 690 34.95 19.72 5.62
N GLY A 691 34.06 18.91 6.21
CA GLY A 691 33.84 17.55 5.72
C GLY A 691 33.35 17.53 4.27
N ASP A 692 33.25 16.34 3.69
CA ASP A 692 32.91 16.19 2.26
C ASP A 692 31.55 16.84 1.92
N ILE A 693 31.54 17.57 0.80
CA ILE A 693 30.31 18.10 0.18
C ILE A 693 29.73 16.98 -0.70
N CYS A 694 28.72 16.28 -0.19
CA CYS A 694 28.17 15.10 -0.87
C CYS A 694 27.18 15.44 -1.99
N ALA A 695 26.49 16.58 -1.92
CA ALA A 695 25.57 17.02 -2.97
C ALA A 695 26.35 17.67 -4.14
N GLU A 696 26.08 17.21 -5.35
CA GLU A 696 26.69 17.67 -6.58
C GLU A 696 25.65 18.04 -7.64
N ALA A 697 25.89 19.15 -8.35
CA ALA A 697 25.19 19.45 -9.59
C ALA A 697 25.91 18.76 -10.75
N TYR A 698 25.17 18.30 -11.75
CA TYR A 698 25.75 17.54 -12.85
C TYR A 698 25.07 17.79 -14.19
N VAL A 699 25.83 17.59 -15.26
CA VAL A 699 25.38 17.56 -16.65
C VAL A 699 26.08 16.39 -17.35
N ASN A 700 25.30 15.40 -17.77
CA ASN A 700 25.72 14.11 -18.25
C ASN A 700 26.74 13.49 -17.27
N ASN A 701 27.97 13.25 -17.73
CA ASN A 701 29.02 12.60 -16.94
C ASN A 701 29.94 13.60 -16.22
N ILE A 702 29.63 14.89 -16.25
CA ILE A 702 30.43 15.94 -15.59
C ILE A 702 29.64 16.46 -14.39
N SER A 703 30.25 16.40 -13.21
CA SER A 703 29.67 16.93 -11.97
C SER A 703 30.63 17.86 -11.23
N ALA A 704 30.08 18.66 -10.35
CA ALA A 704 30.81 19.46 -9.37
C ALA A 704 30.02 19.55 -8.06
N PRO A 705 30.71 19.55 -6.89
CA PRO A 705 30.05 19.73 -5.60
C PRO A 705 29.33 21.08 -5.54
N LEU A 706 28.21 21.13 -4.82
CA LEU A 706 27.53 22.40 -4.53
C LEU A 706 28.40 23.32 -3.66
N MET A 707 28.09 24.61 -3.65
CA MET A 707 28.73 25.58 -2.73
C MET A 707 28.50 25.19 -1.27
N ASN A 708 29.46 25.51 -0.39
CA ASN A 708 29.23 25.41 1.04
C ASN A 708 28.23 26.51 1.48
N ALA A 709 27.36 26.19 2.43
CA ALA A 709 26.38 27.13 3.00
C ALA A 709 26.97 28.46 3.51
N PHE A 710 28.27 28.49 3.84
CA PHE A 710 28.97 29.67 4.35
C PHE A 710 29.96 30.32 3.35
N ASP A 711 29.98 29.87 2.10
CA ASP A 711 30.79 30.50 1.04
C ASP A 711 30.14 31.78 0.48
N ASP A 712 28.82 31.91 0.64
CA ASP A 712 28.03 33.08 0.24
C ASP A 712 27.02 33.43 1.34
N TYR A 713 26.43 34.62 1.28
CA TYR A 713 25.55 35.13 2.33
C TYR A 713 24.63 36.27 1.88
N TYR A 714 23.62 36.52 2.70
CA TYR A 714 22.75 37.69 2.64
C TYR A 714 23.15 38.71 3.70
N ASP A 715 23.14 40.00 3.35
CA ASP A 715 23.63 41.09 4.22
C ASP A 715 22.63 41.51 5.32
N GLN A 716 21.44 40.91 5.33
CA GLN A 716 20.34 41.24 6.25
C GLN A 716 19.60 39.98 6.69
N GLU A 717 18.99 40.03 7.87
CA GLU A 717 18.07 38.98 8.32
C GLU A 717 16.78 39.04 7.48
N LEU A 718 16.43 37.94 6.81
CA LEU A 718 15.20 37.86 6.00
C LEU A 718 13.98 37.57 6.87
N SER A 719 14.16 36.72 7.88
CA SER A 719 13.18 36.41 8.92
C SER A 719 13.89 35.82 10.14
N SER A 720 13.14 35.57 11.22
CA SER A 720 13.65 34.90 12.43
C SER A 720 14.21 33.49 12.18
N GLY A 721 14.00 32.91 10.98
CA GLY A 721 14.55 31.64 10.56
C GLY A 721 15.93 31.71 9.90
N SER A 722 16.48 32.91 9.64
CA SER A 722 17.80 33.08 9.02
C SER A 722 18.93 32.77 10.03
N TYR A 723 20.03 32.18 9.59
CA TYR A 723 21.17 31.85 10.46
C TYR A 723 22.29 32.88 10.33
N GLN A 724 22.54 33.66 11.39
CA GLN A 724 23.68 34.56 11.46
C GLN A 724 24.95 33.80 11.88
N PHE A 725 25.90 33.64 10.96
CA PHE A 725 27.17 32.98 11.24
C PHE A 725 28.30 33.98 11.56
N GLU A 726 28.20 35.22 11.07
CA GLU A 726 29.05 36.36 11.45
C GLU A 726 28.19 37.63 11.59
N GLU A 727 28.71 38.64 12.30
CA GLU A 727 28.02 39.93 12.43
C GLU A 727 27.72 40.53 11.05
N GLY A 728 26.43 40.64 10.72
CA GLY A 728 25.94 41.15 9.44
C GLY A 728 25.93 40.15 8.28
N LYS A 729 26.29 38.87 8.48
CA LYS A 729 26.22 37.83 7.44
C LYS A 729 25.26 36.71 7.81
N TRP A 730 24.30 36.46 6.92
CA TRP A 730 23.21 35.53 7.15
C TRP A 730 23.16 34.46 6.06
N ALA A 731 23.12 33.19 6.47
CA ALA A 731 22.73 32.09 5.60
C ALA A 731 21.21 31.91 5.69
N PRO A 732 20.47 31.86 4.57
CA PRO A 732 19.06 31.47 4.61
C PRO A 732 18.97 30.02 5.11
N ALA A 733 18.01 29.71 5.99
CA ALA A 733 17.92 28.36 6.58
C ALA A 733 16.51 27.78 6.58
N SER A 734 15.45 28.60 6.62
CA SER A 734 14.09 28.13 6.36
C SER A 734 13.79 28.13 4.86
N SER A 735 12.91 27.24 4.39
CA SER A 735 12.48 27.21 2.99
C SER A 735 11.90 28.53 2.50
N ALA A 736 11.20 29.27 3.36
CA ALA A 736 10.69 30.60 3.04
C ALA A 736 11.82 31.63 2.88
N ASP A 737 12.85 31.58 3.74
CA ASP A 737 14.03 32.44 3.61
C ASP A 737 14.83 32.09 2.36
N ILE A 738 15.01 30.80 2.05
CA ILE A 738 15.77 30.36 0.88
C ILE A 738 15.07 30.79 -0.41
N ALA A 739 13.76 30.50 -0.54
CA ALA A 739 12.98 30.92 -1.71
C ALA A 739 13.00 32.45 -1.88
N LYS A 740 12.89 33.21 -0.78
CA LYS A 740 13.02 34.67 -0.81
C LYS A 740 14.42 35.12 -1.22
N ALA A 741 15.47 34.52 -0.66
CA ALA A 741 16.85 34.87 -0.94
C ALA A 741 17.22 34.63 -2.42
N PHE A 742 16.83 33.48 -2.97
CA PHE A 742 17.00 33.15 -4.39
C PHE A 742 16.12 34.03 -5.30
N GLY A 743 14.93 34.42 -4.83
CA GLY A 743 14.06 35.39 -5.49
C GLY A 743 14.71 36.78 -5.62
N ASP A 744 15.21 37.32 -4.50
CA ASP A 744 15.73 38.69 -4.39
C ASP A 744 17.15 38.85 -4.98
N LYS A 745 18.01 37.83 -4.86
CA LYS A 745 19.42 37.88 -5.30
C LYS A 745 19.77 36.67 -6.19
N LYS A 746 19.81 36.90 -7.50
CA LYS A 746 19.98 35.86 -8.54
C LYS A 746 21.38 35.25 -8.64
N ASP A 747 22.39 35.92 -8.07
CA ASP A 747 23.77 35.44 -8.00
C ASP A 747 24.10 34.73 -6.67
N LEU A 748 23.16 34.68 -5.73
CA LEU A 748 23.36 34.05 -4.43
C LEU A 748 23.46 32.51 -4.57
N TYR A 749 24.52 31.91 -4.02
CA TYR A 749 24.81 30.47 -4.08
C TYR A 749 24.73 29.87 -5.50
N LEU A 750 25.21 30.61 -6.50
CA LEU A 750 25.11 30.20 -7.91
C LEU A 750 26.19 29.17 -8.28
N ASN A 751 25.77 27.93 -8.54
CA ASN A 751 26.62 26.85 -9.04
C ASN A 751 26.62 26.84 -10.57
N THR A 752 27.77 26.64 -11.21
CA THR A 752 27.91 26.59 -12.68
C THR A 752 28.61 25.30 -13.10
N ILE A 753 27.92 24.48 -13.89
CA ILE A 753 28.46 23.23 -14.45
C ILE A 753 28.41 23.31 -15.97
N TYR A 754 29.45 22.79 -16.62
CA TYR A 754 29.48 22.61 -18.08
C TYR A 754 29.38 21.13 -18.41
N GLY A 755 28.52 20.80 -19.36
CA GLY A 755 28.45 19.47 -19.96
C GLY A 755 28.43 19.57 -21.47
N TYR A 756 28.59 18.44 -22.16
CA TYR A 756 28.58 18.40 -23.61
C TYR A 756 27.49 17.45 -24.11
N VAL A 757 26.98 17.77 -25.29
CA VAL A 757 26.04 16.96 -26.07
C VAL A 757 26.76 16.48 -27.32
N VAL A 758 26.65 15.18 -27.59
CA VAL A 758 27.20 14.51 -28.78
C VAL A 758 26.12 14.35 -29.84
N ASP A 759 26.38 13.53 -30.87
CA ASP A 759 25.47 13.36 -32.02
C ASP A 759 24.12 12.70 -31.65
N ASP A 760 23.98 12.16 -30.44
CA ASP A 760 22.70 11.62 -29.92
C ASP A 760 21.72 12.73 -29.48
N GLY A 761 22.19 13.97 -29.37
CA GLY A 761 21.39 15.12 -28.97
C GLY A 761 20.84 15.05 -27.55
N LYS A 762 21.46 14.27 -26.65
CA LYS A 762 20.95 14.04 -25.30
C LYS A 762 21.70 14.83 -24.22
N LEU A 763 20.93 15.48 -23.34
CA LEU A 763 21.43 16.19 -22.16
C LEU A 763 20.62 15.76 -20.93
N THR A 764 21.25 15.04 -20.00
CA THR A 764 20.72 14.76 -18.67
C THR A 764 21.40 15.67 -17.66
N PHE A 765 20.66 16.31 -16.78
CA PHE A 765 21.21 17.23 -15.78
C PHE A 765 20.39 17.24 -14.51
N GLY A 766 20.99 17.73 -13.42
CA GLY A 766 20.32 17.73 -12.13
C GLY A 766 21.22 18.06 -10.95
N VAL A 767 20.70 17.77 -9.76
CA VAL A 767 21.44 17.76 -8.49
C VAL A 767 21.23 16.41 -7.84
N ARG A 768 22.32 15.79 -7.36
CA ARG A 768 22.28 14.47 -6.71
C ARG A 768 23.21 14.42 -5.51
N GLU A 769 22.92 13.51 -4.59
CA GLU A 769 23.74 13.14 -3.46
C GLU A 769 23.99 11.61 -3.50
N PRO A 770 25.10 11.17 -4.13
CA PRO A 770 25.31 9.76 -4.48
C PRO A 770 25.85 8.90 -3.33
N SER A 771 26.35 9.51 -2.25
CA SER A 771 26.99 8.84 -1.11
C SER A 771 26.19 9.00 0.17
N ALA A 772 26.42 8.11 1.16
CA ALA A 772 25.71 8.16 2.43
C ALA A 772 25.91 9.52 3.14
N PRO A 773 24.83 10.27 3.41
CA PRO A 773 24.89 11.61 3.99
C PRO A 773 25.45 11.60 5.43
N ARG A 774 26.05 12.71 5.84
CA ARG A 774 26.37 12.94 7.26
C ARG A 774 25.09 13.23 8.06
N ASP A 775 25.11 12.92 9.35
CA ASP A 775 24.00 13.28 10.25
C ASP A 775 23.76 14.81 10.23
N ALA A 776 22.49 15.19 10.19
CA ALA A 776 22.01 16.57 10.09
C ALA A 776 22.53 17.39 8.90
N CYS A 777 23.09 16.77 7.85
CA CYS A 777 23.43 17.49 6.63
C CYS A 777 22.17 17.96 5.88
N TYR A 778 22.34 18.97 5.04
CA TYR A 778 21.23 19.61 4.35
C TYR A 778 21.70 20.18 3.00
N SER A 779 20.99 19.87 1.93
CA SER A 779 21.12 20.57 0.64
C SER A 779 19.84 21.30 0.27
N THR A 780 20.01 22.39 -0.46
CA THR A 780 18.89 23.10 -1.08
C THR A 780 19.28 23.60 -2.45
N PHE A 781 18.33 23.62 -3.38
CA PHE A 781 18.54 24.12 -4.72
C PHE A 781 17.26 24.54 -5.43
N ASP A 782 17.38 25.45 -6.39
CA ASP A 782 16.32 25.99 -7.23
C ASP A 782 16.89 26.78 -8.43
N ASN A 783 16.03 27.32 -9.29
CA ASN A 783 16.35 28.28 -10.36
C ASN A 783 17.38 27.74 -11.35
N PHE A 784 17.12 26.56 -11.92
CA PHE A 784 17.93 26.02 -13.00
C PHE A 784 17.86 26.92 -14.24
N ARG A 785 19.00 27.18 -14.87
CA ARG A 785 19.09 27.85 -16.17
C ARG A 785 20.05 27.13 -17.08
N LEU A 786 19.73 27.09 -18.36
CA LEU A 786 20.51 26.41 -19.37
C LEU A 786 20.94 27.40 -20.46
N TYR A 787 22.19 27.33 -20.87
CA TYR A 787 22.74 28.14 -21.94
C TYR A 787 23.49 27.26 -22.94
N TYR A 788 23.35 27.54 -24.23
CA TYR A 788 24.16 26.90 -25.25
C TYR A 788 25.50 27.64 -25.36
N ALA A 789 26.56 27.06 -24.78
CA ALA A 789 27.91 27.63 -24.81
C ALA A 789 28.65 27.32 -26.14
N GLY A 790 28.19 26.34 -26.92
CA GLY A 790 28.79 25.99 -28.21
C GLY A 790 30.24 25.53 -28.05
N VAL A 791 31.19 26.26 -28.63
CA VAL A 791 32.64 26.04 -28.55
C VAL A 791 33.35 27.18 -27.82
N ASP A 792 32.66 27.83 -26.87
CA ASP A 792 33.26 28.87 -26.03
C ASP A 792 34.59 28.40 -25.38
N PRO A 793 35.70 29.17 -25.50
CA PRO A 793 37.00 28.71 -25.03
C PRO A 793 37.09 28.36 -23.54
N GLU A 794 36.36 29.06 -22.66
CA GLU A 794 36.35 28.78 -21.22
C GLU A 794 35.58 27.49 -20.95
N ALA A 795 34.40 27.35 -21.56
CA ALA A 795 33.58 26.14 -21.47
C ALA A 795 34.32 24.90 -22.00
N VAL A 796 35.00 25.03 -23.15
CA VAL A 796 35.87 24.00 -23.74
C VAL A 796 36.98 23.60 -22.79
N ALA A 797 37.65 24.56 -22.16
CA ALA A 797 38.74 24.26 -21.24
C ALA A 797 38.23 23.47 -20.02
N VAL A 798 37.09 23.87 -19.44
CA VAL A 798 36.48 23.15 -18.30
C VAL A 798 36.13 21.72 -18.69
N VAL A 799 35.41 21.52 -19.79
CA VAL A 799 34.98 20.18 -20.25
C VAL A 799 36.19 19.31 -20.61
N THR A 800 37.16 19.86 -21.34
CA THR A 800 38.36 19.10 -21.76
C THR A 800 39.23 18.72 -20.57
N ASN A 801 39.39 19.59 -19.57
CA ASN A 801 40.12 19.27 -18.35
C ASN A 801 39.44 18.14 -17.58
N LYS A 802 38.11 18.17 -17.44
CA LYS A 802 37.33 17.10 -16.80
C LYS A 802 37.44 15.77 -17.54
N LEU A 803 37.36 15.79 -18.87
CA LEU A 803 37.60 14.59 -19.68
C LEU A 803 39.04 14.08 -19.53
N GLN A 804 40.02 14.98 -19.42
CA GLN A 804 41.40 14.58 -19.18
C GLN A 804 41.57 13.96 -17.78
N GLU A 805 40.96 14.51 -16.74
CA GLU A 805 40.94 13.90 -15.39
C GLU A 805 40.39 12.46 -15.45
N SER A 806 39.27 12.24 -16.16
CA SER A 806 38.72 10.88 -16.35
C SER A 806 39.64 9.95 -17.16
N ALA A 807 40.40 10.48 -18.12
CA ALA A 807 41.39 9.69 -18.86
C ALA A 807 42.60 9.32 -17.98
N ASP A 808 43.07 10.26 -17.15
CA ASP A 808 44.20 10.09 -16.24
C ASP A 808 43.87 9.05 -15.15
N GLU A 809 42.62 8.99 -14.67
CA GLU A 809 42.13 7.98 -13.71
C GLU A 809 42.28 6.54 -14.22
N ILE A 810 42.11 6.30 -15.53
CA ILE A 810 42.20 4.97 -16.13
C ILE A 810 43.53 4.69 -16.84
N GLU A 811 44.42 5.68 -16.94
CA GLU A 811 45.70 5.54 -17.67
C GLU A 811 46.57 4.39 -17.12
N GLY A 812 46.52 4.17 -15.80
CA GLY A 812 47.25 3.10 -15.11
C GLY A 812 46.63 1.71 -15.23
N ALA A 813 45.39 1.58 -15.71
CA ALA A 813 44.70 0.31 -15.83
C ALA A 813 45.23 -0.55 -16.98
N VAL A 814 45.08 -1.88 -16.86
CA VAL A 814 45.40 -2.81 -17.95
C VAL A 814 44.28 -2.75 -18.99
N MET A 815 44.63 -2.41 -20.22
CA MET A 815 43.74 -2.28 -21.37
C MET A 815 44.51 -2.64 -22.64
N SER A 816 43.84 -2.76 -23.78
CA SER A 816 44.54 -3.03 -25.03
C SER A 816 45.42 -1.85 -25.45
N LYS A 817 46.50 -2.15 -26.18
CA LYS A 817 47.37 -1.12 -26.75
C LYS A 817 46.59 -0.19 -27.69
N GLU A 818 45.71 -0.74 -28.51
CA GLU A 818 44.82 0.01 -29.40
C GLU A 818 43.95 1.03 -28.65
N ALA A 819 43.25 0.62 -27.59
CA ALA A 819 42.41 1.52 -26.80
C ALA A 819 43.23 2.65 -26.16
N ARG A 820 44.39 2.32 -25.59
CA ARG A 820 45.33 3.28 -25.00
C ARG A 820 45.84 4.29 -26.04
N ASP A 821 46.27 3.81 -27.20
CA ASP A 821 46.77 4.66 -28.28
C ASP A 821 45.64 5.54 -28.85
N ASN A 822 44.42 5.02 -29.00
CA ASN A 822 43.26 5.78 -29.48
C ASN A 822 42.88 6.92 -28.52
N MET A 823 42.85 6.65 -27.21
CA MET A 823 42.59 7.66 -26.19
C MET A 823 43.66 8.77 -26.20
N ALA A 824 44.94 8.40 -26.27
CA ALA A 824 46.05 9.36 -26.35
C ALA A 824 46.00 10.19 -27.65
N ASN A 825 45.68 9.57 -28.79
CA ASN A 825 45.54 10.25 -30.07
C ASN A 825 44.35 11.21 -30.09
N ALA A 826 43.22 10.84 -29.48
CA ALA A 826 42.05 11.71 -29.40
C ALA A 826 42.30 12.93 -28.51
N LEU A 827 43.01 12.79 -27.38
CA LEU A 827 43.46 13.92 -26.57
C LEU A 827 44.39 14.86 -27.37
N ALA A 828 45.30 14.31 -28.18
CA ALA A 828 46.17 15.11 -29.05
C ALA A 828 45.37 15.83 -30.17
N ALA A 829 44.32 15.20 -30.69
CA ALA A 829 43.42 15.81 -31.67
C ALA A 829 42.66 17.00 -31.06
N VAL A 830 42.12 16.88 -29.85
CA VAL A 830 41.49 18.00 -29.13
C VAL A 830 42.45 19.19 -28.98
N LYS A 831 43.69 18.93 -28.57
CA LYS A 831 44.73 19.97 -28.36
C LYS A 831 45.15 20.70 -29.65
N SER A 832 44.86 20.15 -30.83
CA SER A 832 45.29 20.70 -32.13
C SER A 832 44.12 21.03 -33.08
N ALA A 833 42.88 20.81 -32.65
CA ALA A 833 41.69 21.03 -33.46
C ALA A 833 41.47 22.52 -33.77
N SER A 834 41.02 22.80 -34.99
CA SER A 834 40.44 24.10 -35.35
C SER A 834 39.03 24.22 -34.77
N GLU A 835 38.54 25.45 -34.60
CA GLU A 835 37.23 25.76 -33.99
C GLU A 835 36.06 24.96 -34.62
N ASP A 836 36.06 24.80 -35.95
CA ASP A 836 35.04 24.05 -36.70
C ASP A 836 35.08 22.52 -36.47
N LYS A 837 36.21 21.99 -35.97
CA LYS A 837 36.40 20.56 -35.68
C LYS A 837 36.48 20.25 -34.20
N LEU A 838 36.60 21.27 -33.36
CA LEU A 838 36.85 21.13 -31.93
C LEU A 838 35.78 20.28 -31.25
N MET A 839 34.49 20.52 -31.54
CA MET A 839 33.41 19.71 -30.95
C MET A 839 33.51 18.24 -31.37
N SER A 840 33.70 17.94 -32.65
CA SER A 840 33.88 16.56 -33.12
C SER A 840 35.10 15.86 -32.50
N SER A 841 36.17 16.62 -32.20
CA SER A 841 37.34 16.10 -31.49
C SER A 841 37.08 15.86 -30.01
N ILE A 842 36.30 16.73 -29.34
CA ILE A 842 35.87 16.52 -27.95
C ILE A 842 34.97 15.28 -27.85
N SER A 843 34.00 15.14 -28.76
CA SER A 843 33.14 13.96 -28.84
C SER A 843 33.96 12.68 -29.07
N ALA A 844 34.93 12.71 -29.99
CA ALA A 844 35.82 11.57 -30.24
C ALA A 844 36.70 11.24 -29.02
N PHE A 845 37.18 12.25 -28.28
CA PHE A 845 37.96 12.03 -27.07
C PHE A 845 37.12 11.40 -25.96
N PHE A 846 35.91 11.89 -25.73
CA PHE A 846 34.98 11.23 -24.81
C PHE A 846 34.72 9.78 -25.20
N GLN A 847 34.37 9.52 -26.47
CA GLN A 847 34.14 8.14 -26.93
C GLN A 847 35.36 7.25 -26.71
N SER A 848 36.57 7.75 -26.95
CA SER A 848 37.79 6.99 -26.71
C SER A 848 38.05 6.67 -25.24
N ILE A 849 37.58 7.51 -24.30
CA ILE A 849 37.63 7.23 -22.87
C ILE A 849 36.65 6.10 -22.53
N GLU A 850 35.43 6.14 -23.08
CA GLU A 850 34.45 5.07 -22.87
C GLU A 850 34.91 3.73 -23.49
N ASP A 851 35.49 3.76 -24.69
CA ASP A 851 36.10 2.59 -25.32
C ASP A 851 37.27 2.05 -24.48
N ALA A 852 38.09 2.93 -23.91
CA ALA A 852 39.17 2.54 -22.99
C ALA A 852 38.64 1.90 -21.70
N LYS A 853 37.58 2.45 -21.09
CA LYS A 853 36.89 1.83 -19.94
C LYS A 853 36.35 0.45 -20.28
N ALA A 854 35.73 0.28 -21.46
CA ALA A 854 35.26 -1.01 -21.93
C ALA A 854 36.42 -2.01 -22.13
N SER A 855 37.57 -1.53 -22.63
CA SER A 855 38.79 -2.34 -22.75
C SER A 855 39.36 -2.75 -21.39
N VAL A 856 39.35 -1.87 -20.39
CA VAL A 856 39.72 -2.21 -19.00
C VAL A 856 38.82 -3.32 -18.48
N LYS A 857 37.50 -3.16 -18.63
CA LYS A 857 36.52 -4.17 -18.20
C LYS A 857 36.75 -5.53 -18.86
N LEU A 858 37.04 -5.52 -20.17
CA LEU A 858 37.37 -6.74 -20.92
C LEU A 858 38.61 -7.47 -20.35
N HIS A 859 39.61 -6.73 -19.85
CA HIS A 859 40.78 -7.35 -19.22
C HIS A 859 40.44 -7.92 -17.83
N GLU A 860 39.61 -7.25 -17.02
CA GLU A 860 39.10 -7.81 -15.75
C GLU A 860 38.35 -9.15 -15.99
N ASP A 861 37.55 -9.22 -17.05
CA ASP A 861 36.84 -10.45 -17.44
C ASP A 861 37.81 -11.55 -17.92
N LEU A 862 38.90 -11.17 -18.60
CA LEU A 862 39.97 -12.09 -18.98
C LEU A 862 40.66 -12.67 -17.74
N GLU A 863 40.96 -11.86 -16.72
CA GLU A 863 41.54 -12.32 -15.45
C GLU A 863 40.66 -13.38 -14.78
N THR A 864 39.35 -13.15 -14.75
CA THR A 864 38.38 -14.13 -14.24
C THR A 864 38.44 -15.45 -15.04
N THR A 865 38.56 -15.36 -16.36
CA THR A 865 38.63 -16.54 -17.23
C THR A 865 39.95 -17.32 -17.05
N ILE A 866 41.05 -16.61 -16.77
CA ILE A 866 42.35 -17.21 -16.43
C ILE A 866 42.24 -18.05 -15.16
N GLU A 867 41.60 -17.52 -14.11
CA GLU A 867 41.38 -18.26 -12.87
C GLU A 867 40.53 -19.51 -13.10
N LEU A 868 39.44 -19.41 -13.87
CA LEU A 868 38.57 -20.54 -14.21
C LEU A 868 39.33 -21.64 -14.97
N LEU A 869 40.14 -21.28 -15.96
CA LEU A 869 40.94 -22.26 -16.71
C LEU A 869 42.01 -22.89 -15.81
N ASN A 870 42.64 -22.13 -14.92
CA ASN A 870 43.62 -22.67 -13.99
C ASN A 870 42.99 -23.70 -13.04
N ASN A 871 41.82 -23.39 -12.49
CA ASN A 871 41.06 -24.31 -11.64
C ASN A 871 40.63 -25.56 -12.41
N ALA A 872 40.10 -25.41 -13.64
CA ALA A 872 39.72 -26.55 -14.48
C ALA A 872 40.89 -27.48 -14.79
N ILE A 873 42.10 -26.93 -15.03
CA ILE A 873 43.33 -27.72 -15.21
C ILE A 873 43.68 -28.49 -13.94
N LEU A 874 43.61 -27.85 -12.77
CA LEU A 874 43.93 -28.47 -11.48
C LEU A 874 42.95 -29.60 -11.10
N GLU A 875 41.65 -29.37 -11.30
CA GLU A 875 40.59 -30.34 -11.00
C GLU A 875 40.68 -31.60 -11.89
N ASN A 876 41.20 -31.46 -13.11
CA ASN A 876 41.22 -32.53 -14.12
C ASN A 876 42.60 -33.15 -14.37
N GLU A 877 43.63 -32.83 -13.57
CA GLU A 877 45.00 -33.32 -13.78
C GLU A 877 45.12 -34.86 -13.72
N GLY A 878 44.20 -35.53 -13.03
CA GLY A 878 44.15 -37.00 -12.89
C GLY A 878 43.15 -37.73 -13.81
N THR A 879 42.30 -37.01 -14.54
CA THR A 879 41.14 -37.57 -15.27
C THR A 879 41.14 -37.23 -16.76
N ALA A 880 41.62 -36.04 -17.14
CA ALA A 880 41.68 -35.62 -18.54
C ALA A 880 42.82 -36.29 -19.32
N SER A 881 42.71 -36.31 -20.66
CA SER A 881 43.77 -36.81 -21.53
C SER A 881 45.01 -35.91 -21.46
N LYS A 882 46.20 -36.52 -21.66
CA LYS A 882 47.47 -35.77 -21.68
C LYS A 882 47.47 -34.65 -22.73
N GLU A 883 46.93 -34.92 -23.92
CA GLU A 883 46.84 -33.95 -25.01
C GLU A 883 46.00 -32.73 -24.62
N ARG A 884 44.84 -32.93 -23.97
CA ARG A 884 43.97 -31.86 -23.49
C ARG A 884 44.62 -31.01 -22.39
N LEU A 885 45.36 -31.64 -21.48
CA LEU A 885 46.10 -30.93 -20.44
C LEU A 885 47.27 -30.11 -21.00
N ASP A 886 48.00 -30.64 -22.00
CA ASP A 886 49.11 -29.94 -22.65
C ASP A 886 48.62 -28.72 -23.45
N GLU A 887 47.49 -28.84 -24.17
CA GLU A 887 46.84 -27.73 -24.89
C GLU A 887 46.40 -26.62 -23.93
N ALA A 888 45.72 -26.97 -22.83
CA ALA A 888 45.25 -26.00 -21.84
C ALA A 888 46.40 -25.29 -21.11
N LYS A 889 47.48 -26.01 -20.75
CA LYS A 889 48.67 -25.42 -20.12
C LYS A 889 49.43 -24.47 -21.06
N ASN A 890 49.47 -24.77 -22.36
CA ASN A 890 50.06 -23.85 -23.35
C ASN A 890 49.24 -22.55 -23.50
N LEU A 891 47.91 -22.65 -23.54
CA LEU A 891 47.03 -21.49 -23.55
C LEU A 891 47.16 -20.66 -22.27
N MET A 892 47.25 -21.31 -21.10
CA MET A 892 47.48 -20.65 -19.81
C MET A 892 48.75 -19.79 -19.81
N ASN A 893 49.85 -20.29 -20.38
CA ASN A 893 51.10 -19.50 -20.49
C ASN A 893 50.94 -18.25 -21.38
N GLN A 894 50.16 -18.36 -22.47
CA GLN A 894 49.84 -17.20 -23.32
C GLN A 894 49.00 -16.17 -22.55
N LEU A 895 47.98 -16.65 -21.85
CA LEU A 895 47.07 -15.82 -21.05
C LEU A 895 47.78 -15.08 -19.92
N GLN A 896 48.65 -15.76 -19.17
CA GLN A 896 49.45 -15.14 -18.09
C GLN A 896 50.41 -14.06 -18.62
N THR A 897 50.85 -14.18 -19.88
CA THR A 897 51.68 -13.15 -20.51
C THR A 897 50.85 -11.89 -20.80
N VAL A 898 49.70 -12.05 -21.47
CA VAL A 898 48.84 -10.91 -21.84
C VAL A 898 48.15 -10.27 -20.63
N GLN A 899 47.96 -11.01 -19.54
CA GLN A 899 47.45 -10.46 -18.27
C GLN A 899 48.38 -9.36 -17.73
N VAL A 900 49.70 -9.53 -17.87
CA VAL A 900 50.68 -8.57 -17.38
C VAL A 900 50.94 -7.46 -18.38
N THR A 901 50.98 -7.78 -19.69
CA THR A 901 51.38 -6.82 -20.73
C THR A 901 50.22 -6.07 -21.38
N GLY A 902 48.99 -6.53 -21.21
CA GLY A 902 47.84 -6.15 -22.05
C GLY A 902 47.87 -6.85 -23.42
N CYS A 903 46.72 -6.88 -24.09
CA CYS A 903 46.60 -7.34 -25.49
C CYS A 903 46.93 -6.21 -26.49
N GLU A 904 47.25 -6.54 -27.74
CA GLU A 904 47.46 -5.52 -28.78
C GLU A 904 46.13 -4.86 -29.18
N THR A 905 45.06 -5.66 -29.27
CA THR A 905 43.72 -5.21 -29.66
C THR A 905 42.67 -5.83 -28.74
N ASP A 906 41.51 -5.18 -28.62
CA ASP A 906 40.36 -5.76 -27.91
C ASP A 906 39.87 -7.05 -28.56
N ALA A 907 40.04 -7.18 -29.89
CA ALA A 907 39.69 -8.40 -30.62
C ALA A 907 40.58 -9.59 -30.23
N GLU A 908 41.88 -9.37 -30.02
CA GLU A 908 42.80 -10.38 -29.50
C GLU A 908 42.41 -10.80 -28.08
N CYS A 909 42.14 -9.82 -27.20
CA CYS A 909 41.72 -10.07 -25.82
C CYS A 909 40.44 -10.93 -25.78
N LYS A 910 39.42 -10.56 -26.59
CA LYS A 910 38.19 -11.35 -26.77
C LYS A 910 38.47 -12.76 -27.30
N ALA A 911 39.39 -12.91 -28.24
CA ALA A 911 39.74 -14.22 -28.81
C ALA A 911 40.44 -15.13 -27.78
N LEU A 912 41.33 -14.57 -26.96
CA LEU A 912 41.99 -15.29 -25.87
C LEU A 912 41.01 -15.69 -24.75
N ALA A 913 40.14 -14.77 -24.34
CA ALA A 913 39.05 -15.07 -23.40
C ALA A 913 38.15 -16.19 -23.95
N THR A 914 37.80 -16.12 -25.23
CA THR A 914 37.00 -17.16 -25.90
C THR A 914 37.73 -18.50 -25.92
N ALA A 915 39.01 -18.54 -26.30
CA ALA A 915 39.80 -19.76 -26.31
C ALA A 915 39.91 -20.39 -24.91
N ALA A 916 40.10 -19.54 -23.89
CA ALA A 916 40.18 -19.97 -22.50
C ALA A 916 38.85 -20.56 -22.02
N GLY A 917 37.74 -19.88 -22.29
CA GLY A 917 36.41 -20.39 -22.00
C GLY A 917 36.11 -21.70 -22.75
N ARG A 918 36.52 -21.84 -24.02
CA ARG A 918 36.39 -23.12 -24.76
C ARG A 918 37.16 -24.25 -24.09
N ALA A 919 38.36 -23.96 -23.59
CA ALA A 919 39.16 -24.94 -22.87
C ALA A 919 38.51 -25.33 -21.53
N VAL A 920 37.94 -24.37 -20.79
CA VAL A 920 37.15 -24.63 -19.56
C VAL A 920 35.97 -25.54 -19.88
N THR A 921 35.17 -25.20 -20.89
CA THR A 921 34.01 -25.99 -21.34
C THR A 921 34.44 -27.41 -21.71
N ALA A 922 35.55 -27.58 -22.43
CA ALA A 922 36.06 -28.90 -22.80
C ALA A 922 36.43 -29.81 -21.60
N PHE A 923 36.79 -29.23 -20.45
CA PHE A 923 37.00 -29.98 -19.19
C PHE A 923 35.69 -30.31 -18.47
N ARG A 924 34.63 -29.50 -18.65
CA ARG A 924 33.34 -29.62 -17.95
C ARG A 924 32.27 -30.36 -18.75
N LEU A 925 32.53 -30.67 -20.03
CA LEU A 925 31.57 -31.38 -20.88
C LEU A 925 31.14 -32.72 -20.25
N PRO A 926 29.83 -32.93 -20.03
CA PRO A 926 29.32 -34.20 -19.55
C PRO A 926 29.64 -35.37 -20.49
N GLU A 927 29.91 -36.56 -19.94
CA GLU A 927 30.09 -37.79 -20.74
C GLU A 927 28.75 -38.26 -21.36
N GLY A 928 28.80 -38.70 -22.62
CA GLY A 928 27.64 -39.28 -23.33
C GLY A 928 27.47 -38.77 -24.76
N GLU A 929 26.62 -39.43 -25.56
CA GLU A 929 26.22 -38.98 -26.90
C GLU A 929 24.80 -38.39 -26.83
N ALA A 930 24.67 -37.08 -27.01
CA ALA A 930 23.37 -36.39 -27.03
C ALA A 930 22.63 -36.63 -28.35
N SER A 931 21.31 -36.81 -28.27
CA SER A 931 20.41 -36.94 -29.44
C SER A 931 19.01 -36.44 -29.08
N GLU A 932 18.11 -36.31 -30.06
CA GLU A 932 16.73 -35.88 -29.78
C GLU A 932 15.99 -36.78 -28.78
N GLU A 933 16.29 -38.08 -28.78
CA GLU A 933 15.70 -39.07 -27.86
C GLU A 933 16.43 -39.15 -26.51
N ASN A 934 17.65 -38.60 -26.44
CA ASN A 934 18.51 -38.62 -25.25
C ASN A 934 19.23 -37.28 -25.10
N PRO A 935 18.52 -36.21 -24.70
CA PRO A 935 19.14 -34.92 -24.43
C PRO A 935 20.01 -34.99 -23.17
N ILE A 936 21.11 -34.23 -23.16
CA ILE A 936 22.02 -34.15 -22.01
C ILE A 936 21.94 -32.75 -21.41
N ASP A 937 21.80 -32.67 -20.09
CA ASP A 937 21.83 -31.42 -19.34
C ASP A 937 23.25 -30.83 -19.33
N TYR A 938 23.40 -29.68 -19.98
CA TYR A 938 24.64 -28.93 -20.13
C TYR A 938 24.65 -27.70 -19.20
N SER A 939 23.73 -27.60 -18.24
CA SER A 939 23.67 -26.50 -17.28
C SER A 939 24.94 -26.39 -16.43
N CYS A 940 25.70 -27.48 -16.23
CA CYS A 940 27.01 -27.44 -15.57
C CYS A 940 28.08 -26.59 -16.31
N LEU A 941 27.84 -26.27 -17.58
CA LEU A 941 28.69 -25.38 -18.37
C LEU A 941 28.37 -23.90 -18.11
N MET A 942 27.23 -23.62 -17.47
CA MET A 942 26.84 -22.29 -17.03
C MET A 942 27.36 -22.04 -15.61
N ASN A 943 27.61 -20.78 -15.27
CA ASN A 943 27.89 -20.39 -13.91
C ASN A 943 26.58 -20.15 -13.16
N ASN A 944 26.40 -20.85 -12.03
CA ASN A 944 25.26 -20.69 -11.14
C ASN A 944 23.87 -20.75 -11.83
N PRO A 945 23.57 -21.80 -12.63
CA PRO A 945 22.32 -21.93 -13.37
C PRO A 945 21.07 -22.02 -12.47
N ASP A 946 21.24 -22.52 -11.24
CA ASP A 946 20.20 -22.71 -10.22
C ASP A 946 20.09 -21.53 -9.24
N LEU A 947 20.83 -20.43 -9.48
CA LEU A 947 20.84 -19.23 -8.65
C LEU A 947 21.11 -19.50 -7.15
N THR A 948 21.87 -20.54 -6.82
CA THR A 948 22.17 -20.94 -5.44
C THR A 948 22.94 -19.85 -4.69
N GLU A 949 22.45 -19.44 -3.52
CA GLU A 949 23.11 -18.44 -2.66
C GLU A 949 24.43 -19.01 -2.10
N ASP A 950 25.58 -18.46 -2.50
CA ASP A 950 26.85 -18.74 -1.83
C ASP A 950 26.93 -17.90 -0.55
N THR A 951 27.34 -18.52 0.55
CA THR A 951 27.07 -18.03 1.91
C THR A 951 27.62 -16.62 2.18
N GLY A 952 26.73 -15.63 2.25
CA GLY A 952 26.83 -14.46 3.13
C GLY A 952 27.50 -13.19 2.58
N ASN A 953 26.80 -12.42 1.75
CA ASN A 953 26.73 -10.96 1.91
C ASN A 953 25.49 -10.38 1.20
N SER A 954 24.87 -9.35 1.77
CA SER A 954 23.68 -8.64 1.24
C SER A 954 23.92 -7.83 -0.04
N ASP A 955 25.06 -8.05 -0.71
CA ASP A 955 25.42 -7.31 -1.90
C ASP A 955 24.62 -7.88 -3.07
N LYS A 956 23.98 -6.98 -3.82
CA LYS A 956 23.10 -7.29 -4.95
C LYS A 956 23.78 -8.12 -6.07
N ASN A 957 25.02 -8.59 -5.93
CA ASN A 957 25.76 -9.34 -6.94
C ASN A 957 25.19 -10.75 -7.13
N VAL A 958 24.99 -11.18 -8.38
CA VAL A 958 24.53 -12.55 -8.72
C VAL A 958 25.73 -13.28 -9.32
N PRO A 959 26.39 -14.19 -8.58
CA PRO A 959 27.63 -14.79 -9.04
C PRO A 959 27.47 -15.46 -10.41
N GLY A 960 28.35 -15.10 -11.35
CA GLY A 960 28.41 -15.70 -12.69
C GLY A 960 27.43 -15.11 -13.73
N TRP A 961 26.63 -14.12 -13.36
CA TRP A 961 25.64 -13.49 -14.25
C TRP A 961 25.87 -11.98 -14.40
N ASP A 962 25.75 -11.48 -15.64
CA ASP A 962 25.54 -10.06 -15.90
C ASP A 962 24.08 -9.72 -15.58
N ARG A 963 23.85 -8.59 -14.90
CA ARG A 963 22.50 -8.21 -14.49
C ARG A 963 22.22 -6.71 -14.51
N GLY A 964 20.95 -6.40 -14.70
CA GLY A 964 20.39 -5.07 -14.54
C GLY A 964 19.99 -4.78 -13.09
N SER A 965 19.00 -3.89 -12.92
CA SER A 965 18.48 -3.50 -11.61
C SER A 965 17.97 -4.72 -10.82
N CYS A 966 18.53 -4.92 -9.63
CA CYS A 966 18.23 -6.06 -8.75
C CYS A 966 17.74 -5.56 -7.40
N ASN A 967 16.58 -6.07 -6.98
CA ASN A 967 15.96 -5.78 -5.69
C ASN A 967 16.21 -6.91 -4.69
N GLY A 968 16.63 -8.10 -5.15
CA GLY A 968 17.01 -9.21 -4.28
C GLY A 968 17.64 -10.39 -5.03
N TYR A 969 18.63 -11.00 -4.39
CA TYR A 969 19.19 -12.31 -4.72
C TYR A 969 19.16 -13.15 -3.44
N LYS A 970 18.17 -14.02 -3.29
CA LYS A 970 17.96 -14.83 -2.07
C LYS A 970 17.05 -16.01 -2.37
N GLN A 971 17.16 -17.06 -1.57
CA GLN A 971 16.30 -18.26 -1.68
C GLN A 971 16.31 -18.87 -3.10
N ASN A 972 17.48 -18.86 -3.73
CA ASN A 972 17.68 -19.32 -5.10
C ASN A 972 16.88 -18.54 -6.16
N THR A 973 16.63 -17.25 -5.91
CA THR A 973 15.91 -16.41 -6.88
C THR A 973 16.58 -15.07 -7.12
N PHE A 974 16.43 -14.58 -8.36
CA PHE A 974 16.73 -13.22 -8.76
C PHE A 974 15.42 -12.42 -8.87
N SER A 975 15.40 -11.18 -8.37
CA SER A 975 14.22 -10.32 -8.49
C SER A 975 14.49 -8.87 -8.85
N SER A 976 13.52 -8.28 -9.56
CA SER A 976 13.51 -6.87 -9.94
C SER A 976 12.11 -6.28 -9.76
N TYR A 977 12.01 -5.08 -9.19
CA TYR A 977 10.73 -4.39 -8.94
C TYR A 977 10.76 -2.96 -9.48
N GLY A 978 9.80 -2.63 -10.35
CA GLY A 978 9.58 -1.26 -10.82
C GLY A 978 10.79 -0.65 -11.55
N ALA A 979 11.56 -1.47 -12.27
CA ALA A 979 12.74 -1.04 -13.01
C ALA A 979 12.99 -1.94 -14.22
N ALA A 980 13.58 -1.41 -15.29
CA ALA A 980 14.13 -2.24 -16.36
C ALA A 980 15.29 -3.09 -15.81
N SER A 981 15.42 -4.34 -16.25
CA SER A 981 16.43 -5.26 -15.74
C SER A 981 16.70 -6.42 -16.68
N HIS A 982 17.87 -7.03 -16.56
CA HIS A 982 18.31 -8.21 -17.30
C HIS A 982 19.06 -9.17 -16.39
N LEU A 983 19.22 -10.42 -16.82
CA LEU A 983 20.04 -11.44 -16.18
C LEU A 983 20.57 -12.40 -17.26
N TYR A 984 21.82 -12.26 -17.71
CA TYR A 984 22.38 -13.11 -18.78
C TYR A 984 23.83 -13.51 -18.55
N GLN A 985 24.28 -14.54 -19.27
CA GLN A 985 25.70 -14.89 -19.38
C GLN A 985 26.01 -15.40 -20.79
N THR A 986 27.29 -15.44 -21.15
CA THR A 986 27.75 -15.99 -22.42
C THR A 986 28.55 -17.27 -22.18
N VAL A 987 28.11 -18.37 -22.77
CA VAL A 987 28.81 -19.66 -22.77
C VAL A 987 29.52 -19.85 -24.11
N VAL A 988 30.78 -20.30 -24.05
CA VAL A 988 31.63 -20.51 -25.24
C VAL A 988 32.17 -21.94 -25.26
N GLY A 989 32.39 -22.48 -26.46
CA GLY A 989 32.89 -23.85 -26.65
C GLY A 989 31.83 -24.93 -26.58
N LEU A 990 30.57 -24.54 -26.73
CA LEU A 990 29.47 -25.48 -26.89
C LEU A 990 29.63 -26.25 -28.22
N PRO A 991 29.38 -27.57 -28.23
CA PRO A 991 29.21 -28.32 -29.47
C PRO A 991 28.17 -27.68 -30.40
N ALA A 992 28.40 -27.71 -31.72
CA ALA A 992 27.39 -27.27 -32.67
C ALA A 992 26.18 -28.21 -32.64
N GLY A 993 24.97 -27.65 -32.59
CA GLY A 993 23.75 -28.45 -32.59
C GLY A 993 22.55 -27.75 -31.96
N LYS A 994 21.51 -28.56 -31.67
CA LYS A 994 20.24 -28.08 -31.11
C LYS A 994 20.31 -27.99 -29.59
N TYR A 995 19.93 -26.84 -29.06
CA TYR A 995 19.82 -26.57 -27.62
C TYR A 995 18.41 -26.14 -27.25
N VAL A 996 18.01 -26.46 -26.02
CA VAL A 996 16.85 -25.88 -25.35
C VAL A 996 17.34 -25.08 -24.16
N ILE A 997 16.93 -23.83 -24.07
CA ILE A 997 17.10 -22.98 -22.89
C ILE A 997 15.79 -23.06 -22.12
N GLU A 998 15.81 -23.59 -20.91
CA GLU A 998 14.66 -23.64 -20.01
C GLU A 998 14.88 -22.66 -18.86
N ALA A 999 13.96 -21.71 -18.66
CA ALA A 999 13.97 -20.83 -17.51
C ALA A 999 12.69 -21.02 -16.69
N GLN A 1000 12.81 -20.96 -15.36
CA GLN A 1000 11.64 -20.88 -14.49
C GLN A 1000 11.56 -19.49 -13.88
N GLY A 1001 10.50 -18.75 -14.21
CA GLY A 1001 10.35 -17.36 -13.78
C GLY A 1001 9.02 -16.75 -14.20
N ALA A 1002 8.59 -15.75 -13.44
CA ALA A 1002 7.30 -15.10 -13.59
C ALA A 1002 7.46 -13.59 -13.74
N TYR A 1003 6.59 -12.98 -14.56
CA TYR A 1003 6.43 -11.53 -14.66
C TYR A 1003 5.06 -11.10 -14.13
N ARG A 1004 5.04 -10.07 -13.28
CA ARG A 1004 3.83 -9.44 -12.73
C ARG A 1004 3.74 -8.01 -13.23
N ALA A 1005 2.74 -7.70 -14.05
CA ALA A 1005 2.53 -6.41 -14.69
C ALA A 1005 1.75 -5.43 -13.79
N GLY A 1006 2.47 -4.64 -12.98
CA GLY A 1006 1.89 -3.80 -11.93
C GLY A 1006 1.73 -4.58 -10.62
N ASP A 1007 0.92 -4.10 -9.66
CA ASP A 1007 0.63 -4.85 -8.43
C ASP A 1007 -0.18 -6.14 -8.70
N ALA A 1008 -0.48 -6.94 -7.67
CA ALA A 1008 -1.19 -8.21 -7.88
C ALA A 1008 -2.59 -8.03 -8.52
N ALA A 1009 -3.32 -6.98 -8.15
CA ALA A 1009 -4.64 -6.70 -8.70
C ALA A 1009 -4.54 -6.11 -10.11
N GLY A 1010 -3.55 -5.26 -10.36
CA GLY A 1010 -3.24 -4.69 -11.67
C GLY A 1010 -2.85 -5.76 -12.68
N ASP A 1011 -2.02 -6.73 -12.29
CA ASP A 1011 -1.67 -7.87 -13.14
C ASP A 1011 -2.89 -8.74 -13.46
N ALA A 1012 -3.73 -9.04 -12.46
CA ALA A 1012 -4.97 -9.80 -12.65
C ALA A 1012 -5.94 -9.11 -13.62
N SER A 1013 -6.15 -7.79 -13.46
CA SER A 1013 -7.02 -7.00 -14.33
C SER A 1013 -6.50 -6.97 -15.77
N ARG A 1014 -5.18 -6.81 -15.94
CA ARG A 1014 -4.54 -6.85 -17.27
C ARG A 1014 -4.59 -8.23 -17.90
N TYR A 1015 -4.50 -9.28 -17.09
CA TYR A 1015 -4.61 -10.66 -17.55
C TYR A 1015 -6.04 -11.00 -17.99
N GLU A 1016 -7.07 -10.54 -17.27
CA GLU A 1016 -8.46 -10.68 -17.71
C GLU A 1016 -8.75 -9.95 -19.02
N ALA A 1017 -8.24 -8.72 -19.17
CA ALA A 1017 -8.51 -7.89 -20.34
C ALA A 1017 -7.86 -8.43 -21.62
N ASP A 1018 -6.62 -8.90 -21.52
CA ASP A 1018 -5.90 -9.51 -22.63
C ASP A 1018 -4.91 -10.53 -22.07
N PRO A 1019 -5.25 -11.83 -21.95
CA PRO A 1019 -4.38 -12.88 -21.41
C PRO A 1019 -3.04 -13.06 -22.16
N GLU A 1020 -2.98 -12.61 -23.41
CA GLU A 1020 -1.78 -12.64 -24.24
C GLU A 1020 -1.05 -11.27 -24.31
N GLY A 1021 -1.57 -10.25 -23.63
CA GLY A 1021 -1.02 -8.89 -23.64
C GLY A 1021 0.15 -8.64 -22.68
N ASP A 1022 0.79 -7.49 -22.84
CA ASP A 1022 1.81 -6.91 -21.93
C ASP A 1022 3.08 -7.77 -21.71
N LYS A 1023 3.69 -8.24 -22.82
CA LYS A 1023 4.86 -9.13 -22.83
C LYS A 1023 6.18 -8.36 -22.68
N ARG A 1024 6.51 -7.93 -21.45
CA ARG A 1024 7.69 -7.09 -21.18
C ARG A 1024 8.93 -7.81 -20.67
N ALA A 1025 8.83 -9.09 -20.32
CA ALA A 1025 9.95 -9.90 -19.85
C ALA A 1025 10.02 -11.23 -20.60
N TRP A 1026 11.22 -11.66 -21.00
CA TRP A 1026 11.41 -12.88 -21.79
C TRP A 1026 12.72 -13.59 -21.50
N VAL A 1027 12.73 -14.90 -21.66
CA VAL A 1027 13.95 -15.69 -21.85
C VAL A 1027 14.47 -15.48 -23.28
N PHE A 1028 15.78 -15.42 -23.45
CA PHE A 1028 16.42 -15.31 -24.76
C PHE A 1028 17.66 -16.18 -24.90
N GLY A 1029 17.96 -16.51 -26.15
CA GLY A 1029 19.23 -17.08 -26.60
C GLY A 1029 19.69 -16.36 -27.84
N THR A 1030 20.96 -15.98 -27.89
CA THR A 1030 21.59 -15.26 -29.00
C THR A 1030 22.87 -15.98 -29.40
N THR A 1031 22.96 -16.35 -30.68
CA THR A 1031 24.16 -16.85 -31.34
C THR A 1031 24.63 -15.83 -32.38
N SER A 1032 25.71 -16.14 -33.11
CA SER A 1032 26.14 -15.33 -34.24
C SER A 1032 25.13 -15.31 -35.40
N ASP A 1033 24.25 -16.31 -35.50
CA ASP A 1033 23.30 -16.45 -36.60
C ASP A 1033 21.90 -15.92 -36.26
N THR A 1034 21.46 -16.04 -35.00
CA THR A 1034 20.06 -15.72 -34.62
C THR A 1034 19.92 -15.35 -33.15
N THR A 1035 18.85 -14.59 -32.87
CA THR A 1035 18.29 -14.44 -31.52
C THR A 1035 16.91 -15.09 -31.48
N VAL A 1036 16.64 -15.86 -30.43
CA VAL A 1036 15.32 -16.46 -30.16
C VAL A 1036 14.87 -15.96 -28.78
N ILE A 1037 13.59 -15.60 -28.67
CA ILE A 1037 12.99 -15.15 -27.42
C ILE A 1037 11.74 -15.97 -27.08
N GLY A 1038 11.42 -16.08 -25.80
CA GLY A 1038 10.20 -16.68 -25.27
C GLY A 1038 9.74 -15.89 -24.06
N TYR A 1039 8.50 -15.44 -24.06
CA TYR A 1039 8.00 -14.59 -22.98
C TYR A 1039 7.79 -15.36 -21.69
N LEU A 1040 8.17 -14.75 -20.57
CA LEU A 1040 7.88 -15.32 -19.26
C LEU A 1040 6.36 -15.35 -19.04
N HIS A 1041 5.92 -16.38 -18.33
CA HIS A 1041 4.54 -16.50 -17.91
C HIS A 1041 4.13 -15.36 -16.98
N ARG A 1042 2.88 -14.91 -17.12
CA ARG A 1042 2.34 -13.89 -16.22
C ARG A 1042 1.96 -14.47 -14.87
N ASN A 1043 2.09 -13.65 -13.84
CA ASN A 1043 1.79 -14.04 -12.46
C ASN A 1043 0.36 -14.57 -12.29
N SER A 1044 -0.61 -13.97 -12.98
CA SER A 1044 -2.01 -14.39 -12.94
C SER A 1044 -2.34 -15.63 -13.77
N GLU A 1045 -1.44 -16.08 -14.65
CA GLU A 1045 -1.66 -17.27 -15.51
C GLU A 1045 -1.75 -18.57 -14.69
N TYR A 1046 -1.02 -18.63 -13.58
CA TYR A 1046 -1.00 -19.78 -12.65
C TYR A 1046 -1.64 -19.45 -11.30
N ALA A 1047 -2.72 -18.65 -11.32
CA ALA A 1047 -3.53 -18.39 -10.13
C ALA A 1047 -4.25 -19.66 -9.64
N LEU A 1048 -4.29 -19.89 -8.32
CA LEU A 1048 -4.80 -21.13 -7.72
C LEU A 1048 -5.97 -20.86 -6.76
N THR A 1049 -6.86 -21.84 -6.59
CA THR A 1049 -7.98 -21.72 -5.63
C THR A 1049 -7.55 -21.82 -4.17
N GLU A 1050 -6.39 -22.44 -3.90
CA GLU A 1050 -5.78 -22.55 -2.59
C GLU A 1050 -4.38 -21.94 -2.62
N SER A 1051 -3.99 -21.25 -1.54
CA SER A 1051 -2.66 -20.66 -1.46
C SER A 1051 -1.59 -21.70 -1.15
N LEU A 1052 -0.46 -21.65 -1.86
CA LEU A 1052 0.74 -22.45 -1.54
C LEU A 1052 1.66 -21.78 -0.50
N HIS A 1053 1.40 -20.53 -0.12
CA HIS A 1053 2.23 -19.77 0.82
C HIS A 1053 1.45 -18.69 1.57
N SER A 1054 1.75 -18.44 2.84
CA SER A 1054 1.04 -17.45 3.67
C SER A 1054 1.10 -16.02 3.13
N GLU A 1055 2.12 -15.70 2.33
CA GLU A 1055 2.32 -14.37 1.72
C GLU A 1055 1.75 -14.23 0.30
N ALA A 1056 1.05 -15.23 -0.23
CA ALA A 1056 0.33 -15.09 -1.50
C ALA A 1056 -0.81 -14.05 -1.38
N ARG A 1057 -1.19 -13.45 -2.50
CA ARG A 1057 -2.27 -12.47 -2.56
C ARG A 1057 -3.48 -13.05 -3.27
N GLN A 1058 -4.65 -12.78 -2.70
CA GLN A 1058 -5.91 -13.09 -3.35
C GLN A 1058 -6.25 -11.98 -4.35
N VAL A 1059 -6.62 -12.37 -5.56
CA VAL A 1059 -7.04 -11.51 -6.67
C VAL A 1059 -8.34 -12.05 -7.26
N THR A 1060 -9.08 -11.22 -7.99
CA THR A 1060 -10.26 -11.67 -8.72
C THR A 1060 -9.89 -11.87 -10.18
N ILE A 1061 -10.13 -13.07 -10.71
CA ILE A 1061 -9.94 -13.42 -12.12
C ILE A 1061 -11.21 -14.12 -12.62
N ASN A 1062 -11.85 -13.61 -13.66
CA ASN A 1062 -13.14 -14.02 -14.20
C ASN A 1062 -14.22 -14.18 -13.11
N GLY A 1063 -14.27 -13.26 -12.15
CA GLY A 1063 -15.21 -13.28 -11.02
C GLY A 1063 -14.92 -14.35 -9.96
N GLN A 1064 -13.77 -15.02 -10.01
CA GLN A 1064 -13.32 -16.00 -9.02
C GLN A 1064 -12.18 -15.44 -8.16
N SER A 1065 -12.26 -15.61 -6.84
CA SER A 1065 -11.17 -15.27 -5.93
C SER A 1065 -10.08 -16.34 -5.97
N LEU A 1066 -8.93 -16.02 -6.56
CA LEU A 1066 -7.77 -16.91 -6.72
C LEU A 1066 -6.53 -16.34 -6.03
N TYR A 1067 -5.55 -17.18 -5.72
CA TYR A 1067 -4.29 -16.81 -5.10
C TYR A 1067 -3.16 -16.78 -6.13
N VAL A 1068 -2.38 -15.70 -6.10
CA VAL A 1068 -1.16 -15.52 -6.90
C VAL A 1068 0.04 -15.23 -5.99
N PRO A 1069 1.28 -15.57 -6.39
CA PRO A 1069 2.45 -15.20 -5.61
C PRO A 1069 2.67 -13.68 -5.62
N TYR A 1070 3.27 -13.18 -4.54
CA TYR A 1070 3.47 -11.74 -4.28
C TYR A 1070 4.86 -11.41 -3.73
N SER A 1071 5.34 -12.20 -2.76
CA SER A 1071 6.69 -12.11 -2.19
C SER A 1071 7.63 -13.17 -2.77
N THR A 1072 8.95 -12.99 -2.65
CA THR A 1072 9.95 -14.00 -3.03
C THR A 1072 9.63 -15.39 -2.47
N GLY A 1073 9.28 -15.49 -1.18
CA GLY A 1073 8.92 -16.78 -0.56
C GLY A 1073 7.71 -17.44 -1.20
N SER A 1074 6.69 -16.66 -1.57
CA SER A 1074 5.54 -17.20 -2.30
C SER A 1074 5.86 -17.60 -3.75
N TYR A 1075 6.74 -16.88 -4.45
CA TYR A 1075 7.21 -17.31 -5.79
C TYR A 1075 7.94 -18.64 -5.72
N VAL A 1076 8.84 -18.82 -4.75
CA VAL A 1076 9.55 -20.09 -4.51
C VAL A 1076 8.57 -21.25 -4.28
N ALA A 1077 7.47 -21.02 -3.56
CA ALA A 1077 6.45 -22.06 -3.35
C ALA A 1077 5.78 -22.51 -4.67
N TRP A 1078 5.48 -21.57 -5.58
CA TRP A 1078 4.94 -21.91 -6.90
C TRP A 1078 5.99 -22.59 -7.80
N PHE A 1079 7.24 -22.15 -7.75
CA PHE A 1079 8.33 -22.76 -8.49
C PHE A 1079 8.58 -24.21 -8.06
N ASN A 1080 8.57 -24.47 -6.75
CA ASN A 1080 8.65 -25.83 -6.18
C ASN A 1080 7.45 -26.71 -6.57
N ALA A 1081 6.29 -26.11 -6.85
CA ALA A 1081 5.12 -26.81 -7.37
C ALA A 1081 5.16 -27.03 -8.91
N GLY A 1082 6.19 -26.52 -9.60
CA GLY A 1082 6.45 -26.76 -11.02
C GLY A 1082 5.87 -25.73 -11.99
N TYR A 1083 5.35 -24.59 -11.51
CA TYR A 1083 4.77 -23.54 -12.35
C TYR A 1083 5.82 -22.62 -12.99
N TYR A 1084 5.38 -21.80 -13.96
CA TYR A 1084 6.16 -20.72 -14.60
C TYR A 1084 7.41 -21.16 -15.38
N LYS A 1085 7.35 -22.30 -16.08
CA LYS A 1085 8.46 -22.79 -16.93
C LYS A 1085 8.32 -22.30 -18.36
N THR A 1086 9.34 -21.61 -18.85
CA THR A 1086 9.42 -21.12 -20.23
C THR A 1086 10.62 -21.77 -20.91
N SER A 1087 10.44 -22.31 -22.13
CA SER A 1087 11.52 -22.93 -22.88
C SER A 1087 11.61 -22.37 -24.30
N ILE A 1088 12.83 -22.19 -24.80
CA ILE A 1088 13.10 -21.79 -26.19
C ILE A 1088 14.13 -22.72 -26.82
N GLU A 1089 13.98 -22.98 -28.12
CA GLU A 1089 14.93 -23.77 -28.89
C GLU A 1089 15.88 -22.85 -29.67
N ILE A 1090 17.17 -23.18 -29.68
CA ILE A 1090 18.17 -22.45 -30.47
C ILE A 1090 19.22 -23.41 -31.03
N ASN A 1091 19.67 -23.15 -32.26
CA ASN A 1091 20.81 -23.86 -32.84
C ASN A 1091 22.09 -23.07 -32.57
N VAL A 1092 23.07 -23.71 -31.94
CA VAL A 1092 24.41 -23.14 -31.73
C VAL A 1092 25.28 -23.55 -32.93
N PRO A 1093 25.89 -22.58 -33.64
CA PRO A 1093 26.72 -22.87 -34.80
C PRO A 1093 28.12 -23.36 -34.40
N GLU A 1094 28.96 -23.68 -35.39
CA GLU A 1094 30.33 -24.20 -35.21
C GLU A 1094 31.28 -23.28 -34.42
N ASP A 1095 30.91 -22.00 -34.22
CA ASP A 1095 31.66 -21.12 -33.32
C ASP A 1095 31.43 -21.42 -31.82
N GLY A 1096 30.44 -22.27 -31.51
CA GLY A 1096 30.14 -22.75 -30.17
C GLY A 1096 29.79 -21.66 -29.16
N LYS A 1097 29.29 -20.50 -29.60
CA LYS A 1097 28.96 -19.36 -28.72
C LYS A 1097 27.46 -19.19 -28.55
N LEU A 1098 27.01 -19.07 -27.30
CA LEU A 1098 25.62 -18.78 -26.94
C LEU A 1098 25.57 -17.77 -25.78
N THR A 1099 24.93 -16.62 -26.00
CA THR A 1099 24.51 -15.72 -24.92
C THR A 1099 23.07 -16.04 -24.56
N LEU A 1100 22.78 -16.32 -23.30
CA LEU A 1100 21.45 -16.70 -22.86
C LEU A 1100 21.09 -16.06 -21.52
N GLY A 1101 19.80 -15.85 -21.29
CA GLY A 1101 19.32 -15.25 -20.06
C GLY A 1101 17.87 -14.78 -20.12
N ILE A 1102 17.54 -13.83 -19.23
CA ILE A 1102 16.27 -13.13 -19.14
C ILE A 1102 16.50 -11.65 -19.41
N ASP A 1103 15.58 -11.01 -20.13
CA ASP A 1103 15.59 -9.56 -20.35
C ASP A 1103 14.21 -8.94 -20.10
N LYS A 1104 14.22 -7.70 -19.59
CA LYS A 1104 13.05 -6.86 -19.26
C LYS A 1104 13.42 -5.38 -19.48
N PRO A 1105 13.42 -4.90 -20.74
CA PRO A 1105 13.94 -3.58 -21.07
C PRO A 1105 13.01 -2.41 -20.69
N GLU A 1106 11.73 -2.68 -20.47
CA GLU A 1106 10.73 -1.69 -20.04
C GLU A 1106 10.10 -2.10 -18.71
N TYR A 1107 9.52 -1.13 -18.01
CA TYR A 1107 8.78 -1.40 -16.78
C TYR A 1107 7.54 -0.51 -16.66
N ILE A 1108 6.59 -0.97 -15.86
CA ILE A 1108 5.47 -0.17 -15.39
C ILE A 1108 5.51 -0.10 -13.86
N SER A 1109 4.83 0.91 -13.29
CA SER A 1109 4.82 1.10 -11.85
C SER A 1109 4.38 -0.16 -11.12
N ALA A 1110 5.13 -0.55 -10.09
CA ALA A 1110 4.91 -1.72 -9.24
C ALA A 1110 5.01 -3.10 -9.92
N ASP A 1111 5.51 -3.17 -11.16
CA ASP A 1111 5.81 -4.44 -11.81
C ASP A 1111 6.90 -5.23 -11.08
N TYR A 1112 6.90 -6.55 -11.26
CA TYR A 1112 7.84 -7.43 -10.58
C TYR A 1112 8.24 -8.61 -11.46
N MET A 1113 9.52 -8.93 -11.48
CA MET A 1113 10.07 -10.11 -12.15
C MET A 1113 10.80 -10.97 -11.12
N ASN A 1114 10.56 -12.28 -11.12
CA ASN A 1114 11.23 -13.23 -10.23
C ASN A 1114 11.64 -14.50 -10.99
N ILE A 1115 12.92 -14.87 -10.92
CA ILE A 1115 13.54 -15.96 -11.68
C ILE A 1115 14.19 -16.94 -10.70
N ASN A 1116 14.00 -18.25 -10.91
CA ASN A 1116 14.55 -19.34 -10.09
C ASN A 1116 15.81 -19.97 -10.72
N TYR A 1117 15.70 -20.40 -11.98
CA TYR A 1117 16.81 -21.03 -12.69
C TYR A 1117 16.77 -20.72 -14.18
N VAL A 1118 17.93 -20.90 -14.82
CA VAL A 1118 18.09 -20.98 -16.27
C VAL A 1118 18.98 -22.18 -16.57
N HIS A 1119 18.43 -23.18 -17.26
CA HIS A 1119 19.07 -24.44 -17.63
C HIS A 1119 19.33 -24.49 -19.13
N LEU A 1120 20.39 -25.20 -19.50
CA LEU A 1120 20.81 -25.40 -20.88
C LEU A 1120 20.87 -26.88 -21.20
N ILE A 1121 20.03 -27.34 -22.13
CA ILE A 1121 19.88 -28.75 -22.48
C ILE A 1121 20.32 -28.97 -23.93
N TYR A 1122 21.23 -29.92 -24.17
CA TYR A 1122 21.75 -30.23 -25.50
C TYR A 1122 21.08 -31.48 -26.09
N TYR A 1123 20.52 -31.33 -27.30
CA TYR A 1123 19.80 -32.38 -28.03
C TYR A 1123 20.65 -33.04 -29.12
N GLY A 1124 21.93 -32.70 -29.22
CA GLY A 1124 22.84 -33.25 -30.23
C GLY A 1124 22.95 -32.40 -31.50
N PRO A 1125 23.77 -32.84 -32.46
CA PRO A 1125 24.03 -32.10 -33.70
C PRO A 1125 22.76 -31.98 -34.53
N THR A 1126 22.55 -30.81 -35.14
CA THR A 1126 21.40 -30.58 -36.01
C THR A 1126 21.59 -31.39 -37.29
N ILE A 1127 20.72 -32.39 -37.52
CA ILE A 1127 20.72 -33.15 -38.78
C ILE A 1127 20.12 -32.25 -39.85
N ASP A 1128 20.96 -31.74 -40.74
CA ASP A 1128 20.50 -31.01 -41.92
C ASP A 1128 19.76 -31.98 -42.87
N ASN A 1129 18.43 -32.00 -42.77
CA ASN A 1129 17.57 -32.71 -43.72
C ASN A 1129 17.36 -31.92 -45.03
N SER A 1130 18.07 -30.82 -45.25
CA SER A 1130 18.05 -30.14 -46.53
C SER A 1130 18.80 -30.97 -47.59
N ILE A 1131 18.14 -31.22 -48.72
CA ILE A 1131 18.79 -31.79 -49.90
C ILE A 1131 19.76 -30.73 -50.42
N SER A 1132 21.01 -30.81 -50.00
CA SER A 1132 22.09 -29.89 -50.40
C SER A 1132 22.57 -30.11 -51.84
N GLU A 1133 22.19 -31.22 -52.49
CA GLU A 1133 22.41 -31.45 -53.93
C GLU A 1133 21.29 -32.28 -54.60
N ILE A 1134 20.58 -31.69 -55.58
CA ILE A 1134 20.01 -32.47 -56.69
C ILE A 1134 21.11 -32.62 -57.73
N LYS A 1135 21.73 -33.80 -57.83
CA LYS A 1135 22.55 -34.17 -59.01
C LYS A 1135 21.64 -34.27 -60.24
N VAL A 1136 21.46 -33.14 -60.95
CA VAL A 1136 20.83 -33.11 -62.27
C VAL A 1136 21.79 -33.76 -63.26
N ASN A 1137 21.60 -35.05 -63.50
CA ASN A 1137 22.29 -35.74 -64.57
C ASN A 1137 21.72 -35.28 -65.92
N SER A 1138 22.64 -34.90 -66.81
CA SER A 1138 22.41 -34.31 -68.12
C SER A 1138 21.32 -34.97 -68.99
N ALA A 1139 20.37 -34.14 -69.46
CA ALA A 1139 19.57 -34.25 -70.69
C ALA A 1139 18.96 -35.62 -71.10
N VAL A 1140 17.77 -35.94 -70.58
CA VAL A 1140 16.87 -36.89 -71.28
C VAL A 1140 16.13 -36.15 -72.39
N LYS A 1141 16.59 -36.28 -73.65
CA LYS A 1141 15.86 -35.81 -74.83
C LYS A 1141 14.66 -36.72 -75.11
N GLY A 1142 13.45 -36.17 -75.04
CA GLY A 1142 12.20 -36.90 -75.25
C GLY A 1142 10.95 -36.09 -74.88
N ILE A 1143 9.82 -36.45 -75.48
CA ILE A 1143 8.50 -35.94 -75.13
C ILE A 1143 7.85 -37.01 -74.25
N PHE A 1144 7.24 -36.61 -73.15
CA PHE A 1144 6.54 -37.50 -72.22
C PHE A 1144 5.13 -36.97 -71.96
N ASN A 1145 4.19 -37.88 -71.70
CA ASN A 1145 2.86 -37.50 -71.21
C ASN A 1145 2.90 -37.17 -69.70
N LEU A 1146 1.79 -36.66 -69.16
CA LEU A 1146 1.64 -36.35 -67.73
C LEU A 1146 1.86 -37.57 -66.81
N ALA A 1147 1.66 -38.79 -67.31
CA ALA A 1147 1.94 -40.03 -66.59
C ALA A 1147 3.41 -40.49 -66.69
N GLY A 1148 4.29 -39.68 -67.29
CA GLY A 1148 5.74 -39.96 -67.39
C GLY A 1148 6.12 -40.98 -68.48
N GLN A 1149 5.21 -41.34 -69.39
CA GLN A 1149 5.50 -42.26 -70.48
C GLN A 1149 6.08 -41.52 -71.69
N LYS A 1150 7.16 -42.04 -72.28
CA LYS A 1150 7.79 -41.44 -73.46
C LYS A 1150 6.90 -41.60 -74.69
N ILE A 1151 6.60 -40.51 -75.37
CA ILE A 1151 5.78 -40.45 -76.59
C ILE A 1151 6.59 -39.86 -77.74
N ALA A 1152 6.26 -40.27 -78.97
CA ALA A 1152 7.01 -39.87 -80.16
C ALA A 1152 6.70 -38.43 -80.62
N ALA A 1153 5.53 -37.88 -80.26
CA ALA A 1153 5.07 -36.54 -80.61
C ALA A 1153 4.16 -35.97 -79.50
N PRO A 1154 4.03 -34.64 -79.35
CA PRO A 1154 3.17 -34.04 -78.34
C PRO A 1154 1.70 -34.36 -78.63
N GLN A 1155 0.94 -34.69 -77.61
CA GLN A 1155 -0.51 -34.87 -77.70
C GLN A 1155 -1.25 -33.60 -77.27
N LYS A 1156 -2.53 -33.47 -77.62
CA LYS A 1156 -3.36 -32.34 -77.17
C LYS A 1156 -3.43 -32.32 -75.63
N GLY A 1157 -3.08 -31.21 -75.01
CA GLY A 1157 -2.91 -31.06 -73.56
C GLY A 1157 -1.46 -30.86 -73.12
N LEU A 1158 -1.18 -31.11 -71.83
CA LEU A 1158 0.14 -30.87 -71.25
C LEU A 1158 1.11 -32.03 -71.54
N ASN A 1159 2.28 -31.72 -72.10
CA ASN A 1159 3.36 -32.64 -72.40
C ASN A 1159 4.64 -32.17 -71.70
N ILE A 1160 5.55 -33.09 -71.39
CA ILE A 1160 6.88 -32.77 -70.86
C ILE A 1160 7.89 -33.01 -71.98
N VAL A 1161 8.43 -31.94 -72.57
CA VAL A 1161 9.42 -32.00 -73.66
C VAL A 1161 10.77 -31.58 -73.13
N ASN A 1162 11.75 -32.49 -73.18
CA ASN A 1162 13.12 -32.26 -72.71
C ASN A 1162 13.17 -31.67 -71.29
N GLY A 1163 12.32 -32.19 -70.39
CA GLY A 1163 12.22 -31.75 -69.00
C GLY A 1163 11.40 -30.49 -68.75
N LYS A 1164 10.79 -29.87 -69.78
CA LYS A 1164 9.94 -28.68 -69.63
C LYS A 1164 8.48 -28.98 -70.00
N LYS A 1165 7.53 -28.42 -69.24
CA LYS A 1165 6.09 -28.57 -69.50
C LYS A 1165 5.67 -27.67 -70.67
N TYR A 1166 5.04 -28.25 -71.69
CA TYR A 1166 4.49 -27.58 -72.86
C TYR A 1166 3.03 -27.97 -73.07
N PHE A 1167 2.16 -26.98 -73.19
CA PHE A 1167 0.75 -27.21 -73.49
C PHE A 1167 0.52 -27.11 -75.00
N VAL A 1168 0.04 -28.18 -75.62
CA VAL A 1168 -0.29 -28.21 -77.04
C VAL A 1168 -1.80 -28.14 -77.17
N LYS A 1169 -2.29 -27.04 -77.78
CA LYS A 1169 -3.73 -26.77 -77.91
C LYS A 1169 -4.44 -27.69 -78.88
#